data_AF-G8ZK11-F1
#
_entry.id   AF-G8ZK11-F1
#
_cell.length_a   1.000
_cell.length_b   1.000
_cell.length_c   1.000
_cell.angle_alpha   90.00
_cell.angle_beta   90.00
_cell.angle_gamma   90.00
#
_symmetry.space_group_name_H-M   'P 1'
#
loop_
_entity.id
_entity.type
_entity.pdbx_description
1 polymer ?
#
loop_
_entity_poly.entity_id
_entity_poly.type
_entity_poly.pdbx_seq_one_letter_code
_entity_poly.pdbx_strand_id
1 'polypeptide(L)'
;MAVQPNATVKTFPDVIIGVGGAGKLLIFSMLQKEWFIRELLKYTKESNERVTFVIVDTARAELSKDREALKEIEKKIDKIAKEMKVPKNVHIVLKCLIEDLHITNPYNLYDLDLLRKVKEGVARVWWLYDNEFGIDYTEGLKIYTSGFDFGTLRRRAVTKAMLYKAIAEGIVADIFQLRGKVSNVAMIVGLGGGTGSGLFIDLAKYLKDSKRDANITLFGILPSLKEDEVAKANAFVAVSELEYLMLHGEHEERLFSNVVLATIAPTEVQTTPNAWGPGRPVEFEEIFPYIFLNIYIAGNKGDLRGTPYGSFVLATAGILTYDIQGILQNQELLNTALAYLKTRIHKEREIREQFDGFLSTLQSEGLIELKDEINIFKPYLEIARNRIAEFFKTFIDNRILRIFQYDTPIQLEKAISKHVLTPRDQISTMNLNQLEEYLSSLEAAILKTEVTAPKNETDKELLELAKLELQNIRQMIYQIKKAHMVTLEPLGPELSQFTADFGGLIRDLVTLEVSPQSLKVLLTIKEYLDDLINKNEASLRKLRREFDELQEIKRQYTSQVARLISEISPSLTEYYTIFDVFNRVLPVLKELNSKIEHFVQVSNDIIVAEEEDIAEGTPEAFESEINSIVEEIKQRAESIIRQVGDNPLFSEILKDLVREVEKISEIIIEIYNQKYWCYKSRHASFVEKITGKARVYKDECENAEDRISNLLNNLGFPQYIMLHSNMGIVEGVEAINIVSTIGEIVSKELSRIGTNIEVKTLDNIRLGDLDISLEDIAKKSRDYNEFLHSVEETILRELLAYKGISTREHELKSEIDKLSVNVQKLSQLKEKIARIENNIRDIRDLIDEYSEIKRNMKSQFDKLDKALEEREQFSRKSETYKIIYDPDPTIVGVVQRMEGANLAKVFSELAGSNILQKEAEKLRNYLEELISRLTSPPYSGIIVPSKEVVEIKPPVRWEVNRVYTFINTVGVNSEVLREKIFNKNFQEELSRKLSRDLDISPMTGAGMPRVAVDYQDISGPWDIAVTLIFTGVFLEDIYGVFSRTSASIGSDPISYYASYLNKKKEGLNSEIFHHVYKLEDGWYIERKPIKIEDAILLAKETNIEKVREEMKEYVEKVSIIQEGREGGTEQ
;
A
#
# COMPACT_ATOMS: atom_id res chain seq x y z
N MET A 1 -20.79 -74.36 10.06
CA MET A 1 -22.18 -74.36 9.57
C MET A 1 -22.32 -73.24 8.55
N ALA A 2 -22.67 -73.58 7.32
CA ALA A 2 -22.88 -72.62 6.24
C ALA A 2 -24.08 -71.72 6.58
N VAL A 3 -23.86 -70.42 6.68
CA VAL A 3 -24.91 -69.43 6.89
C VAL A 3 -25.68 -69.27 5.58
N GLN A 4 -26.93 -69.73 5.55
CA GLN A 4 -27.86 -69.37 4.49
C GLN A 4 -28.12 -67.84 4.53
N PRO A 5 -28.13 -67.15 3.38
CA PRO A 5 -28.59 -65.77 3.30
C PRO A 5 -30.12 -65.78 3.22
N ASN A 6 -30.82 -65.51 4.33
CA ASN A 6 -32.26 -65.30 4.30
C ASN A 6 -32.70 -64.38 5.45
N ALA A 7 -32.88 -63.10 5.13
CA ALA A 7 -33.96 -62.20 5.55
C ALA A 7 -33.49 -60.74 5.39
N THR A 8 -34.20 -60.01 4.53
CA THR A 8 -34.06 -58.58 4.22
C THR A 8 -33.89 -57.70 5.45
N VAL A 9 -32.66 -57.25 5.73
CA VAL A 9 -32.42 -56.38 6.90
C VAL A 9 -32.71 -54.94 6.50
N LYS A 10 -33.91 -54.45 6.83
CA LYS A 10 -34.18 -53.01 6.84
C LYS A 10 -33.26 -52.36 7.89
N THR A 11 -32.17 -51.73 7.46
CA THR A 11 -31.23 -51.02 8.35
C THR A 11 -31.65 -49.59 8.66
N PHE A 12 -32.58 -49.02 7.89
CA PHE A 12 -33.13 -47.68 8.11
C PHE A 12 -34.61 -47.72 8.49
N PRO A 13 -35.07 -46.79 9.33
CA PRO A 13 -36.49 -46.54 9.55
C PRO A 13 -37.14 -45.88 8.33
N ASP A 14 -38.45 -46.07 8.16
CA ASP A 14 -39.21 -45.49 7.05
C ASP A 14 -39.38 -43.96 7.26
N VAL A 15 -39.49 -43.53 8.52
CA VAL A 15 -39.67 -42.11 8.90
C VAL A 15 -38.74 -41.73 10.05
N ILE A 16 -38.10 -40.56 9.94
CA ILE A 16 -37.15 -40.02 10.93
C ILE A 16 -37.64 -38.64 11.34
N ILE A 17 -38.06 -38.50 12.59
CA ILE A 17 -38.65 -37.28 13.13
C ILE A 17 -37.66 -36.61 14.08
N GLY A 18 -37.17 -35.43 13.74
CA GLY A 18 -36.32 -34.61 14.60
C GLY A 18 -37.15 -33.53 15.27
N VAL A 19 -37.18 -33.51 16.60
CA VAL A 19 -38.03 -32.58 17.38
C VAL A 19 -37.18 -31.60 18.16
N GLY A 20 -37.46 -30.31 17.98
CA GLY A 20 -36.74 -29.19 18.58
C GLY A 20 -35.32 -28.99 18.01
N GLY A 21 -34.60 -28.01 18.56
CA GLY A 21 -33.25 -27.65 18.10
C GLY A 21 -32.26 -28.83 18.02
N ALA A 22 -32.17 -29.66 19.07
CA ALA A 22 -31.26 -30.81 19.07
C ALA A 22 -31.61 -31.86 18.00
N GLY A 23 -32.89 -32.24 17.89
CA GLY A 23 -33.33 -33.22 16.88
C GLY A 23 -33.14 -32.71 15.45
N LYS A 24 -33.44 -31.43 15.21
CA LYS A 24 -33.20 -30.73 13.94
C LYS A 24 -31.72 -30.76 13.55
N LEU A 25 -30.84 -30.31 14.44
CA LEU A 25 -29.40 -30.24 14.18
C LEU A 25 -28.80 -31.62 13.89
N LEU A 26 -29.23 -32.66 14.62
CA LEU A 26 -28.75 -34.02 14.39
C LEU A 26 -29.19 -34.56 13.01
N ILE A 27 -30.43 -34.30 12.59
CA ILE A 27 -30.87 -34.65 11.23
C ILE A 27 -30.06 -33.88 10.18
N PHE A 28 -29.88 -32.57 10.34
CA PHE A 28 -29.08 -31.79 9.42
C PHE A 28 -27.63 -32.26 9.37
N SER A 29 -27.00 -32.53 10.51
CA SER A 29 -25.64 -33.08 10.58
C SER A 29 -25.54 -34.42 9.84
N MET A 30 -26.45 -35.36 10.11
CA MET A 30 -26.51 -36.65 9.42
C MET A 30 -26.60 -36.47 7.89
N LEU A 31 -27.49 -35.58 7.44
CA LEU A 31 -27.70 -35.31 6.01
C LEU A 31 -26.65 -34.38 5.39
N GLN A 32 -25.72 -33.82 6.18
CA GLN A 32 -24.52 -33.15 5.68
C GLN A 32 -23.38 -34.15 5.44
N LYS A 33 -23.35 -35.31 6.10
CA LYS A 33 -22.31 -36.31 5.91
C LYS A 33 -22.55 -37.08 4.59
N GLU A 34 -21.62 -36.96 3.65
CA GLU A 34 -21.76 -37.58 2.33
C GLU A 34 -21.85 -39.11 2.39
N TRP A 35 -21.03 -39.74 3.23
CA TRP A 35 -21.05 -41.20 3.39
C TRP A 35 -22.42 -41.68 3.88
N PHE A 36 -23.07 -40.94 4.79
CA PHE A 36 -24.39 -41.28 5.31
C PHE A 36 -25.47 -41.19 4.22
N ILE A 37 -25.44 -40.12 3.40
CA ILE A 37 -26.35 -39.97 2.25
C ILE A 37 -26.15 -41.14 1.26
N ARG A 38 -24.90 -41.53 0.99
CA ARG A 38 -24.61 -42.66 0.09
C ARG A 38 -25.21 -43.97 0.62
N GLU A 39 -25.10 -44.25 1.92
CA GLU A 39 -25.73 -45.43 2.54
C GLU A 39 -27.26 -45.35 2.52
N LEU A 40 -27.82 -44.19 2.83
CA LEU A 40 -29.26 -43.95 2.75
C LEU A 40 -29.81 -44.18 1.33
N LEU A 41 -29.11 -43.70 0.30
CA LEU A 41 -29.50 -43.88 -1.09
C LEU A 41 -29.32 -45.33 -1.57
N LYS A 42 -28.28 -46.04 -1.12
CA LYS A 42 -28.15 -47.50 -1.35
C LYS A 42 -29.36 -48.23 -0.78
N TYR A 43 -29.72 -47.93 0.46
CA TYR A 43 -30.88 -48.53 1.13
C TYR A 43 -32.17 -48.29 0.35
N THR A 44 -32.49 -47.03 0.01
CA THR A 44 -33.73 -46.70 -0.72
C THR A 44 -33.80 -47.33 -2.12
N LYS A 45 -32.65 -47.58 -2.75
CA LYS A 45 -32.57 -48.33 -4.02
C LYS A 45 -32.89 -49.80 -3.82
N GLU A 46 -32.36 -50.43 -2.78
CA GLU A 46 -32.53 -51.87 -2.48
C GLU A 46 -33.93 -52.19 -1.96
N SER A 47 -34.49 -51.34 -1.09
CA SER A 47 -35.84 -51.53 -0.54
C SER A 47 -36.95 -51.10 -1.52
N ASN A 48 -36.61 -50.25 -2.50
CA ASN A 48 -37.58 -49.53 -3.35
C ASN A 48 -38.61 -48.74 -2.51
N GLU A 49 -38.24 -48.36 -1.29
CA GLU A 49 -39.07 -47.58 -0.38
C GLU A 49 -38.52 -46.16 -0.24
N ARG A 50 -39.42 -45.25 0.14
CA ARG A 50 -39.08 -43.84 0.40
C ARG A 50 -38.79 -43.64 1.88
N VAL A 51 -37.68 -42.99 2.19
CA VAL A 51 -37.38 -42.52 3.55
C VAL A 51 -37.78 -41.06 3.70
N THR A 52 -38.52 -40.74 4.76
CA THR A 52 -38.99 -39.37 5.03
C THR A 52 -38.41 -38.82 6.33
N PHE A 53 -37.71 -37.69 6.24
CA PHE A 53 -37.27 -36.89 7.36
C PHE A 53 -38.32 -35.82 7.66
N VAL A 54 -38.74 -35.71 8.92
CA VAL A 54 -39.68 -34.70 9.39
C VAL A 54 -39.00 -33.92 10.51
N ILE A 55 -38.83 -32.62 10.32
CA ILE A 55 -38.21 -31.73 11.29
C ILE A 55 -39.32 -30.85 11.85
N VAL A 56 -39.55 -30.92 13.16
CA VAL A 56 -40.55 -30.14 13.88
C VAL A 56 -39.85 -29.28 14.92
N ASP A 57 -39.93 -27.96 14.77
CA ASP A 57 -39.35 -27.01 15.70
C ASP A 57 -40.32 -25.87 16.02
N THR A 58 -40.01 -25.09 17.05
CA THR A 58 -40.75 -23.88 17.42
C THR A 58 -39.91 -22.61 17.29
N ALA A 59 -38.60 -22.68 17.03
CA ALA A 59 -37.76 -21.50 16.93
C ALA A 59 -37.93 -20.79 15.56
N ARG A 60 -38.61 -19.63 15.54
CA ARG A 60 -38.81 -18.83 14.32
C ARG A 60 -37.54 -18.13 13.86
N ALA A 61 -36.72 -17.65 14.80
CA ALA A 61 -35.48 -16.91 14.53
C ALA A 61 -34.45 -17.72 13.73
N GLU A 62 -34.55 -19.05 13.75
CA GLU A 62 -33.64 -19.97 13.06
C GLU A 62 -34.15 -20.40 11.69
N LEU A 63 -35.42 -20.15 11.37
CA LEU A 63 -36.10 -20.70 10.21
C LEU A 63 -35.45 -20.30 8.87
N SER A 64 -34.87 -19.09 8.79
CA SER A 64 -34.14 -18.64 7.60
C SER A 64 -32.91 -19.51 7.32
N LYS A 65 -32.10 -19.77 8.35
CA LYS A 65 -30.93 -20.65 8.30
C LYS A 65 -31.33 -22.10 8.06
N ASP A 66 -32.43 -22.57 8.68
CA ASP A 66 -32.94 -23.92 8.48
C ASP A 66 -33.36 -24.15 7.01
N ARG A 67 -34.02 -23.17 6.39
CA ARG A 67 -34.39 -23.20 4.96
C ARG A 67 -33.16 -23.16 4.04
N GLU A 68 -32.12 -22.44 4.41
CA GLU A 68 -30.85 -22.40 3.67
C GLU A 68 -30.14 -23.76 3.73
N ALA A 69 -29.93 -24.29 4.94
CA ALA A 69 -29.33 -25.60 5.15
C ALA A 69 -30.10 -26.72 4.44
N LEU A 70 -31.44 -26.68 4.47
CA LEU A 70 -32.29 -27.62 3.75
C LEU A 70 -32.02 -27.60 2.24
N LYS A 71 -31.94 -26.41 1.62
CA LYS A 71 -31.65 -26.28 0.19
C LYS A 71 -30.28 -26.84 -0.17
N GLU A 72 -29.28 -26.63 0.68
CA GLU A 72 -27.94 -27.19 0.48
C GLU A 72 -27.93 -28.72 0.56
N ILE A 73 -28.61 -29.27 1.57
CA ILE A 73 -28.78 -30.71 1.75
C ILE A 73 -29.50 -31.33 0.55
N GLU A 74 -30.60 -30.74 0.09
CA GLU A 74 -31.34 -31.25 -1.07
C GLU A 74 -30.50 -31.28 -2.33
N LYS A 75 -29.74 -30.20 -2.60
CA LYS A 75 -28.78 -30.13 -3.72
C LYS A 75 -27.70 -31.21 -3.60
N LYS A 76 -27.19 -31.45 -2.38
CA LYS A 76 -26.17 -32.46 -2.12
C LYS A 76 -26.70 -33.88 -2.36
N ILE A 77 -27.89 -34.19 -1.84
CA ILE A 77 -28.56 -35.47 -2.09
C ILE A 77 -28.79 -35.67 -3.60
N ASP A 78 -29.26 -34.64 -4.31
CA ASP A 78 -29.49 -34.70 -5.76
C ASP A 78 -28.20 -34.95 -6.55
N LYS A 79 -27.10 -34.29 -6.15
CA LYS A 79 -25.77 -34.50 -6.74
C LYS A 79 -25.32 -35.95 -6.56
N ILE A 80 -25.36 -36.46 -5.33
CA ILE A 80 -24.91 -37.82 -4.99
C ILE A 80 -25.81 -38.88 -5.67
N ALA A 81 -27.13 -38.67 -5.69
CA ALA A 81 -28.06 -39.58 -6.36
C ALA A 81 -27.77 -39.69 -7.86
N LYS A 82 -27.46 -38.57 -8.53
CA LYS A 82 -27.03 -38.54 -9.94
C LYS A 82 -25.70 -39.27 -10.16
N GLU A 83 -24.70 -39.00 -9.32
CA GLU A 83 -23.40 -39.70 -9.36
C GLU A 83 -23.56 -41.22 -9.22
N MET A 84 -24.40 -41.66 -8.29
CA MET A 84 -24.67 -43.07 -8.02
C MET A 84 -25.65 -43.73 -9.01
N LYS A 85 -26.30 -42.94 -9.87
CA LYS A 85 -27.35 -43.38 -10.81
C LYS A 85 -28.50 -44.08 -10.09
N VAL A 86 -29.01 -43.47 -9.03
CA VAL A 86 -30.12 -43.96 -8.20
C VAL A 86 -31.22 -42.90 -8.06
N PRO A 87 -32.50 -43.29 -7.88
CA PRO A 87 -33.57 -42.32 -7.60
C PRO A 87 -33.34 -41.64 -6.25
N LYS A 88 -33.76 -40.37 -6.12
CA LYS A 88 -33.55 -39.58 -4.90
C LYS A 88 -34.20 -40.22 -3.66
N ASN A 89 -35.40 -40.82 -3.79
CA ASN A 89 -36.22 -41.54 -2.78
C ASN A 89 -36.12 -41.09 -1.29
N VAL A 90 -35.69 -39.86 -1.05
CA VAL A 90 -35.48 -39.22 0.24
C VAL A 90 -36.23 -37.92 0.21
N HIS A 91 -37.05 -37.70 1.23
CA HIS A 91 -37.86 -36.49 1.36
C HIS A 91 -37.67 -35.86 2.71
N ILE A 92 -37.61 -34.53 2.75
CA ILE A 92 -37.39 -33.78 3.98
C ILE A 92 -38.55 -32.78 4.13
N VAL A 93 -39.18 -32.77 5.29
CA VAL A 93 -40.27 -31.86 5.65
C VAL A 93 -39.80 -31.00 6.82
N LEU A 94 -39.81 -29.68 6.66
CA LEU A 94 -39.48 -28.73 7.72
C LEU A 94 -40.74 -28.01 8.19
N LYS A 95 -41.02 -28.07 9.49
CA LYS A 95 -42.20 -27.47 10.14
C LYS A 95 -41.78 -26.61 11.32
N CYS A 96 -42.24 -25.35 11.31
CA CYS A 96 -42.02 -24.41 12.40
C CYS A 96 -43.39 -24.04 12.97
N LEU A 97 -43.75 -24.61 14.13
CA LEU A 97 -45.10 -24.46 14.67
C LEU A 97 -45.45 -23.00 14.98
N ILE A 98 -44.49 -22.18 15.44
CA ILE A 98 -44.74 -20.75 15.71
C ILE A 98 -45.09 -19.98 14.44
N GLU A 99 -44.37 -20.24 13.34
CA GLU A 99 -44.65 -19.63 12.03
C GLU A 99 -46.01 -20.09 11.50
N ASP A 100 -46.29 -21.39 11.54
CA ASP A 100 -47.53 -21.95 11.00
C ASP A 100 -48.78 -21.48 11.78
N LEU A 101 -48.65 -21.30 13.12
CA LEU A 101 -49.70 -20.79 14.01
C LEU A 101 -49.76 -19.25 14.10
N HIS A 102 -48.84 -18.54 13.44
CA HIS A 102 -48.70 -17.08 13.54
C HIS A 102 -48.62 -16.55 14.99
N ILE A 103 -47.97 -17.30 15.89
CA ILE A 103 -47.86 -16.89 17.29
C ILE A 103 -46.79 -15.81 17.42
N THR A 104 -47.20 -14.61 17.77
CA THR A 104 -46.28 -13.48 18.02
C THR A 104 -46.21 -13.10 19.49
N ASN A 105 -47.18 -13.57 20.30
CA ASN A 105 -47.28 -13.27 21.72
C ASN A 105 -48.02 -14.41 22.45
N PRO A 106 -47.67 -14.73 23.72
CA PRO A 106 -48.45 -15.62 24.58
C PRO A 106 -49.98 -15.48 24.52
N TYR A 107 -50.54 -14.27 24.28
CA TYR A 107 -51.99 -14.08 24.11
C TYR A 107 -52.63 -14.87 22.97
N ASN A 108 -51.85 -15.27 21.96
CA ASN A 108 -52.37 -16.12 20.90
C ASN A 108 -52.62 -17.57 21.36
N LEU A 109 -52.10 -18.00 22.52
CA LEU A 109 -52.36 -19.34 23.08
C LEU A 109 -53.69 -19.42 23.83
N TYR A 110 -54.46 -18.35 23.94
CA TYR A 110 -55.75 -18.30 24.65
C TYR A 110 -56.81 -17.45 23.94
N ASP A 111 -56.88 -17.55 22.61
CA ASP A 111 -57.92 -16.90 21.83
C ASP A 111 -59.30 -17.58 21.95
N LEU A 112 -60.34 -16.85 21.52
CA LEU A 112 -61.74 -17.27 21.62
C LEU A 112 -62.06 -18.51 20.78
N ASP A 113 -61.36 -18.71 19.66
CA ASP A 113 -61.57 -19.85 18.77
C ASP A 113 -61.06 -21.15 19.40
N LEU A 114 -59.89 -21.11 20.05
CA LEU A 114 -59.39 -22.23 20.84
C LEU A 114 -60.33 -22.55 22.01
N LEU A 115 -60.77 -21.52 22.75
CA LEU A 115 -61.74 -21.70 23.85
C LEU A 115 -63.05 -22.35 23.38
N ARG A 116 -63.54 -21.98 22.19
CA ARG A 116 -64.72 -22.60 21.59
C ARG A 116 -64.50 -24.07 21.27
N LYS A 117 -63.37 -24.43 20.64
CA LYS A 117 -63.02 -25.82 20.31
C LYS A 117 -62.83 -26.68 21.56
N VAL A 118 -62.26 -26.11 22.62
CA VAL A 118 -62.14 -26.78 23.93
C VAL A 118 -63.52 -27.06 24.53
N LYS A 119 -64.44 -26.08 24.52
CA LYS A 119 -65.84 -26.28 24.97
C LYS A 119 -66.61 -27.29 24.12
N GLU A 120 -66.33 -27.37 22.83
CA GLU A 120 -66.91 -28.36 21.91
C GLU A 120 -66.28 -29.77 22.08
N GLY A 121 -65.32 -29.95 23.00
CA GLY A 121 -64.69 -31.24 23.30
C GLY A 121 -63.66 -31.69 22.26
N VAL A 122 -63.29 -30.82 21.31
CA VAL A 122 -62.33 -31.12 20.22
C VAL A 122 -60.89 -31.22 20.76
N ALA A 123 -60.58 -30.51 21.85
CA ALA A 123 -59.28 -30.54 22.51
C ALA A 123 -59.42 -30.37 24.03
N ARG A 124 -58.61 -31.11 24.80
CA ARG A 124 -58.45 -30.90 26.25
C ARG A 124 -57.18 -30.10 26.50
N VAL A 125 -57.25 -29.05 27.31
CA VAL A 125 -56.15 -28.10 27.54
C VAL A 125 -55.96 -27.85 29.03
N TRP A 126 -54.72 -27.54 29.42
CA TRP A 126 -54.32 -27.42 30.84
C TRP A 126 -54.12 -25.97 31.30
N TRP A 127 -53.99 -25.00 30.37
CA TRP A 127 -53.58 -23.61 30.67
C TRP A 127 -54.68 -22.56 30.42
N LEU A 128 -55.84 -22.96 29.89
CA LEU A 128 -56.96 -22.04 29.67
C LEU A 128 -57.83 -21.97 30.92
N TYR A 129 -58.27 -20.75 31.22
CA TYR A 129 -59.11 -20.40 32.36
C TYR A 129 -60.35 -21.29 32.45
N ASP A 130 -60.46 -22.05 33.54
CA ASP A 130 -61.70 -22.75 33.91
C ASP A 130 -62.40 -22.01 35.06
N ASN A 131 -63.58 -21.49 34.78
CA ASN A 131 -64.45 -20.84 35.75
C ASN A 131 -64.96 -21.79 36.85
N GLU A 132 -64.94 -23.11 36.63
CA GLU A 132 -65.40 -24.12 37.58
C GLU A 132 -64.29 -24.59 38.54
N PHE A 133 -63.00 -24.44 38.18
CA PHE A 133 -61.86 -24.95 38.99
C PHE A 133 -60.93 -23.86 39.56
N GLY A 134 -61.11 -22.59 39.19
CA GLY A 134 -60.54 -21.45 39.93
C GLY A 134 -59.02 -21.26 39.87
N ILE A 135 -58.32 -21.82 38.88
CA ILE A 135 -56.86 -21.65 38.74
C ILE A 135 -56.52 -20.99 37.39
N ASP A 136 -55.82 -19.85 37.44
CA ASP A 136 -55.36 -19.10 36.27
C ASP A 136 -53.83 -19.26 36.05
N TYR A 137 -53.44 -20.17 35.15
CA TYR A 137 -52.04 -20.34 34.73
C TYR A 137 -51.61 -19.35 33.62
N THR A 138 -52.51 -18.46 33.15
CA THR A 138 -52.17 -17.47 32.13
C THR A 138 -51.18 -16.44 32.65
N GLU A 139 -51.12 -16.15 33.95
CA GLU A 139 -50.08 -15.31 34.54
C GLU A 139 -48.67 -15.88 34.33
N GLY A 140 -48.52 -17.21 34.46
CA GLY A 140 -47.27 -17.89 34.16
C GLY A 140 -46.86 -17.72 32.69
N LEU A 141 -47.82 -17.70 31.76
CA LEU A 141 -47.58 -17.42 30.33
C LEU A 141 -47.30 -15.93 30.05
N LYS A 142 -47.86 -15.00 30.84
CA LYS A 142 -47.67 -13.54 30.68
C LYS A 142 -46.26 -13.08 31.04
N ILE A 143 -45.48 -13.83 31.82
CA ILE A 143 -44.07 -13.51 32.12
C ILE A 143 -43.19 -13.57 30.84
N TYR A 144 -43.70 -14.15 29.75
CA TYR A 144 -42.99 -14.38 28.49
C TYR A 144 -43.27 -13.33 27.40
N THR A 145 -43.28 -12.03 27.73
CA THR A 145 -43.55 -10.94 26.76
C THR A 145 -42.42 -10.68 25.75
N SER A 146 -41.23 -11.27 25.92
CA SER A 146 -40.07 -11.08 25.04
C SER A 146 -39.28 -12.38 24.82
N GLY A 147 -38.75 -12.59 23.61
CA GLY A 147 -37.89 -13.74 23.28
C GLY A 147 -38.60 -14.95 22.67
N PHE A 148 -39.90 -14.84 22.37
CA PHE A 148 -40.73 -15.89 21.78
C PHE A 148 -40.23 -16.35 20.39
N ASP A 149 -39.60 -15.45 19.62
CA ASP A 149 -39.00 -15.76 18.32
C ASP A 149 -37.85 -16.77 18.42
N PHE A 150 -37.16 -16.86 19.58
CA PHE A 150 -36.11 -17.87 19.84
C PHE A 150 -36.69 -19.20 20.36
N GLY A 151 -38.01 -19.39 20.33
CA GLY A 151 -38.70 -20.60 20.78
C GLY A 151 -39.22 -20.51 22.23
N THR A 152 -39.45 -21.67 22.87
CA THR A 152 -40.17 -21.77 24.16
C THR A 152 -39.30 -21.59 25.41
N LEU A 153 -38.09 -21.01 25.27
CA LEU A 153 -37.13 -20.79 26.38
C LEU A 153 -36.98 -22.00 27.33
N ARG A 154 -36.94 -23.21 26.76
CA ARG A 154 -36.83 -24.48 27.50
C ARG A 154 -38.00 -24.78 28.45
N ARG A 155 -39.22 -24.31 28.16
CA ARG A 155 -40.44 -24.67 28.92
C ARG A 155 -41.26 -25.71 28.16
N ARG A 156 -41.39 -26.90 28.72
CA ARG A 156 -42.00 -28.08 28.08
C ARG A 156 -43.52 -27.93 27.91
N ALA A 157 -44.19 -27.50 28.97
CA ALA A 157 -45.64 -27.33 28.96
C ALA A 157 -46.12 -26.26 27.97
N VAL A 158 -45.31 -25.19 27.77
CA VAL A 158 -45.61 -24.14 26.77
C VAL A 158 -45.59 -24.71 25.35
N THR A 159 -44.59 -25.54 25.03
CA THR A 159 -44.55 -26.17 23.71
C THR A 159 -45.70 -27.15 23.53
N LYS A 160 -46.06 -27.92 24.56
CA LYS A 160 -47.26 -28.77 24.54
C LYS A 160 -48.51 -27.94 24.21
N ALA A 161 -48.66 -26.77 24.83
CA ALA A 161 -49.77 -25.86 24.55
C ALA A 161 -49.83 -25.43 23.06
N MET A 162 -48.68 -25.08 22.47
CA MET A 162 -48.58 -24.77 21.04
C MET A 162 -49.02 -25.93 20.15
N LEU A 163 -48.60 -27.16 20.47
CA LEU A 163 -49.00 -28.34 19.71
C LEU A 163 -50.52 -28.54 19.77
N TYR A 164 -51.13 -28.44 20.95
CA TYR A 164 -52.58 -28.65 21.09
C TYR A 164 -53.39 -27.56 20.38
N LYS A 165 -52.93 -26.30 20.39
CA LYS A 165 -53.50 -25.25 19.54
C LYS A 165 -53.39 -25.61 18.06
N ALA A 166 -52.23 -26.09 17.62
CA ALA A 166 -52.02 -26.48 16.24
C ALA A 166 -52.88 -27.67 15.82
N ILE A 167 -53.13 -28.62 16.73
CA ILE A 167 -54.06 -29.74 16.51
C ILE A 167 -55.48 -29.18 16.35
N ALA A 168 -55.91 -28.31 17.26
CA ALA A 168 -57.23 -27.69 17.21
C ALA A 168 -57.45 -26.91 15.91
N GLU A 169 -56.44 -26.21 15.39
CA GLU A 169 -56.48 -25.45 14.13
C GLU A 169 -56.27 -26.31 12.87
N GLY A 170 -55.98 -27.61 13.01
CA GLY A 170 -55.76 -28.52 11.88
C GLY A 170 -54.42 -28.32 11.17
N ILE A 171 -53.50 -27.56 11.75
CA ILE A 171 -52.19 -27.20 11.18
C ILE A 171 -51.21 -28.39 11.22
N VAL A 172 -51.35 -29.29 12.19
CA VAL A 172 -50.45 -30.46 12.36
C VAL A 172 -50.87 -31.68 11.55
N ALA A 173 -52.05 -31.62 10.90
CA ALA A 173 -52.61 -32.77 10.19
C ALA A 173 -51.71 -33.24 9.05
N ASP A 174 -50.96 -32.32 8.42
CA ASP A 174 -50.07 -32.61 7.30
C ASP A 174 -48.68 -33.15 7.73
N ILE A 175 -48.24 -32.88 8.97
CA ILE A 175 -46.99 -33.42 9.56
C ILE A 175 -46.98 -34.95 9.48
N PHE A 176 -48.16 -35.57 9.59
CA PHE A 176 -48.35 -37.01 9.59
C PHE A 176 -49.11 -37.56 8.37
N GLN A 177 -49.28 -36.76 7.29
CA GLN A 177 -49.69 -37.28 5.96
C GLN A 177 -48.55 -38.06 5.28
N LEU A 178 -48.01 -39.03 5.99
CA LEU A 178 -46.93 -39.90 5.57
C LEU A 178 -47.48 -40.84 4.48
N ARG A 179 -46.96 -40.69 3.25
CA ARG A 179 -47.32 -41.56 2.12
C ARG A 179 -46.61 -42.92 2.27
N GLY A 180 -47.34 -44.00 2.01
CA GLY A 180 -46.81 -45.37 2.02
C GLY A 180 -47.02 -46.11 3.35
N LYS A 181 -46.44 -47.31 3.44
CA LYS A 181 -46.49 -48.15 4.64
C LYS A 181 -45.42 -47.66 5.62
N VAL A 182 -45.85 -47.10 6.75
CA VAL A 182 -44.96 -46.66 7.84
C VAL A 182 -44.93 -47.77 8.89
N SER A 183 -43.83 -48.50 8.96
CA SER A 183 -43.65 -49.60 9.91
C SER A 183 -42.64 -49.24 11.00
N ASN A 184 -41.51 -48.62 10.66
CA ASN A 184 -40.47 -48.25 11.61
C ASN A 184 -40.24 -46.73 11.61
N VAL A 185 -40.25 -46.12 12.79
CA VAL A 185 -40.08 -44.68 12.97
C VAL A 185 -38.98 -44.40 13.99
N ALA A 186 -38.02 -43.53 13.62
CA ALA A 186 -37.09 -42.93 14.57
C ALA A 186 -37.64 -41.58 15.03
N MET A 187 -37.58 -41.31 16.32
CA MET A 187 -37.83 -39.97 16.86
C MET A 187 -36.59 -39.49 17.61
N ILE A 188 -36.01 -38.35 17.24
CA ILE A 188 -34.76 -37.82 17.79
C ILE A 188 -35.07 -36.52 18.52
N VAL A 189 -34.82 -36.49 19.84
CA VAL A 189 -35.22 -35.37 20.71
C VAL A 189 -34.14 -35.00 21.71
N GLY A 190 -33.99 -33.70 22.00
CA GLY A 190 -33.19 -33.24 23.14
C GLY A 190 -34.03 -33.21 24.41
N LEU A 191 -33.64 -33.97 25.44
CA LEU A 191 -34.43 -34.13 26.68
C LEU A 191 -34.33 -32.92 27.62
N GLY A 192 -33.30 -32.09 27.49
CA GLY A 192 -33.20 -30.82 28.21
C GLY A 192 -33.88 -29.62 27.52
N GLY A 193 -34.21 -29.73 26.22
CA GLY A 193 -34.80 -28.63 25.45
C GLY A 193 -36.31 -28.52 25.64
N GLY A 194 -36.89 -27.32 25.47
CA GLY A 194 -38.35 -27.11 25.67
C GLY A 194 -39.20 -27.81 24.62
N THR A 195 -38.81 -27.69 23.35
CA THR A 195 -39.57 -28.25 22.22
C THR A 195 -39.41 -29.76 22.10
N GLY A 196 -38.17 -30.24 22.09
CA GLY A 196 -37.87 -31.67 21.96
C GLY A 196 -38.52 -32.48 23.07
N SER A 197 -38.20 -32.16 24.32
CA SER A 197 -38.75 -32.86 25.49
C SER A 197 -40.24 -32.55 25.74
N GLY A 198 -40.78 -31.44 25.22
CA GLY A 198 -42.17 -31.04 25.44
C GLY A 198 -43.18 -31.67 24.47
N LEU A 199 -42.75 -32.17 23.31
CA LEU A 199 -43.66 -32.65 22.26
C LEU A 199 -43.59 -34.15 21.97
N PHE A 200 -42.48 -34.82 22.30
CA PHE A 200 -42.22 -36.17 21.81
C PHE A 200 -43.29 -37.20 22.22
N ILE A 201 -43.85 -37.08 23.43
CA ILE A 201 -44.91 -37.97 23.93
C ILE A 201 -46.18 -37.79 23.10
N ASP A 202 -46.67 -36.55 22.96
CA ASP A 202 -47.90 -36.25 22.24
C ASP A 202 -47.78 -36.51 20.74
N LEU A 203 -46.62 -36.22 20.13
CA LEU A 203 -46.35 -36.58 18.74
C LEU A 203 -46.33 -38.09 18.52
N ALA A 204 -45.80 -38.86 19.48
CA ALA A 204 -45.83 -40.32 19.42
C ALA A 204 -47.24 -40.88 19.60
N LYS A 205 -48.04 -40.32 20.53
CA LYS A 205 -49.47 -40.64 20.69
C LYS A 205 -50.22 -40.42 19.37
N TYR A 206 -50.11 -39.23 18.79
CA TYR A 206 -50.78 -38.86 17.55
C TYR A 206 -50.34 -39.75 16.36
N LEU A 207 -49.07 -40.12 16.30
CA LEU A 207 -48.55 -41.04 15.30
C LEU A 207 -49.13 -42.46 15.49
N LYS A 208 -49.24 -42.95 16.72
CA LYS A 208 -49.86 -44.25 17.03
C LYS A 208 -51.36 -44.27 16.73
N ASP A 209 -52.07 -43.18 16.98
CA ASP A 209 -53.48 -43.05 16.66
C ASP A 209 -53.73 -43.12 15.14
N SER A 210 -52.86 -42.47 14.36
CA SER A 210 -52.94 -42.46 12.90
C SER A 210 -52.34 -43.71 12.22
N LYS A 211 -51.34 -44.35 12.84
CA LYS A 211 -50.61 -45.53 12.36
C LYS A 211 -50.39 -46.52 13.50
N ARG A 212 -51.43 -47.30 13.84
CA ARG A 212 -51.43 -48.22 15.00
C ARG A 212 -50.24 -49.18 15.06
N ASP A 213 -49.82 -49.70 13.90
CA ASP A 213 -48.71 -50.66 13.79
C ASP A 213 -47.31 -50.02 13.74
N ALA A 214 -47.19 -48.69 13.86
CA ALA A 214 -45.89 -48.02 13.80
C ALA A 214 -45.01 -48.39 14.99
N ASN A 215 -43.81 -48.89 14.71
CA ASN A 215 -42.78 -49.22 15.68
C ASN A 215 -41.89 -47.98 15.91
N ILE A 216 -42.03 -47.31 17.06
CA ILE A 216 -41.33 -46.04 17.34
C ILE A 216 -40.12 -46.29 18.22
N THR A 217 -38.93 -45.97 17.73
CA THR A 217 -37.68 -45.91 18.52
C THR A 217 -37.39 -44.45 18.85
N LEU A 218 -37.33 -44.13 20.15
CA LEU A 218 -36.95 -42.81 20.64
C LEU A 218 -35.43 -42.75 20.85
N PHE A 219 -34.79 -41.70 20.33
CA PHE A 219 -33.42 -41.29 20.61
C PHE A 219 -33.48 -40.01 21.46
N GLY A 220 -33.32 -40.16 22.77
CA GLY A 220 -33.30 -39.07 23.74
C GLY A 220 -31.87 -38.60 24.01
N ILE A 221 -31.58 -37.34 23.72
CA ILE A 221 -30.27 -36.74 23.96
C ILE A 221 -30.26 -36.09 25.34
N LEU A 222 -29.44 -36.63 26.25
CA LEU A 222 -29.25 -36.11 27.60
C LEU A 222 -28.32 -34.88 27.57
N PRO A 223 -28.65 -33.80 28.29
CA PRO A 223 -27.84 -32.58 28.34
C PRO A 223 -26.49 -32.80 29.05
N SER A 224 -25.59 -31.82 28.98
CA SER A 224 -24.40 -31.82 29.84
C SER A 224 -24.77 -31.43 31.28
N LEU A 225 -23.99 -31.88 32.28
CA LEU A 225 -24.15 -31.43 33.67
C LEU A 225 -23.82 -29.93 33.86
N LYS A 226 -23.05 -29.33 32.93
CA LYS A 226 -22.77 -27.90 32.89
C LYS A 226 -23.90 -27.04 32.33
N GLU A 227 -24.98 -27.65 31.84
CA GLU A 227 -26.17 -26.93 31.42
C GLU A 227 -26.86 -26.20 32.58
N ASP A 228 -27.74 -25.25 32.23
CA ASP A 228 -28.55 -24.55 33.21
C ASP A 228 -29.53 -25.48 33.95
N GLU A 229 -30.05 -25.00 35.07
CA GLU A 229 -30.99 -25.78 35.89
C GLU A 229 -32.28 -26.15 35.17
N VAL A 230 -32.75 -25.32 34.21
CA VAL A 230 -33.99 -25.56 33.47
C VAL A 230 -33.83 -26.76 32.55
N ALA A 231 -32.72 -26.85 31.81
CA ALA A 231 -32.42 -27.98 30.96
C ALA A 231 -32.23 -29.27 31.75
N LYS A 232 -31.55 -29.19 32.90
CA LYS A 232 -31.37 -30.33 33.79
C LYS A 232 -32.70 -30.80 34.40
N ALA A 233 -33.55 -29.88 34.86
CA ALA A 233 -34.88 -30.21 35.37
C ALA A 233 -35.76 -30.85 34.29
N ASN A 234 -35.75 -30.31 33.06
CA ASN A 234 -36.45 -30.90 31.92
C ASN A 234 -36.01 -32.34 31.65
N ALA A 235 -34.70 -32.59 31.64
CA ALA A 235 -34.17 -33.93 31.39
C ALA A 235 -34.59 -34.91 32.50
N PHE A 236 -34.56 -34.49 33.77
CA PHE A 236 -35.05 -35.33 34.88
C PHE A 236 -36.50 -35.75 34.67
N VAL A 237 -37.39 -34.78 34.45
CA VAL A 237 -38.83 -35.04 34.32
C VAL A 237 -39.10 -35.87 33.06
N ALA A 238 -38.46 -35.56 31.94
CA ALA A 238 -38.67 -36.27 30.68
C ALA A 238 -38.27 -37.76 30.77
N VAL A 239 -37.13 -38.08 31.41
CA VAL A 239 -36.71 -39.48 31.59
C VAL A 239 -37.59 -40.19 32.63
N SER A 240 -38.09 -39.48 33.65
CA SER A 240 -39.03 -40.03 34.63
C SER A 240 -40.40 -40.37 34.01
N GLU A 241 -40.94 -39.49 33.17
CA GLU A 241 -42.17 -39.75 32.39
C GLU A 241 -41.98 -40.92 31.42
N LEU A 242 -40.79 -41.05 30.81
CA LEU A 242 -40.45 -42.19 29.97
C LEU A 242 -40.39 -43.51 30.74
N GLU A 243 -39.79 -43.52 31.94
CA GLU A 243 -39.78 -44.70 32.81
C GLU A 243 -41.22 -45.14 33.13
N TYR A 244 -42.07 -44.18 33.53
CA TYR A 244 -43.48 -44.46 33.84
C TYR A 244 -44.24 -45.06 32.66
N LEU A 245 -44.10 -44.47 31.46
CA LEU A 245 -44.70 -44.95 30.21
C LEU A 245 -44.23 -46.38 29.87
N MET A 246 -42.95 -46.66 30.07
CA MET A 246 -42.37 -47.97 29.78
C MET A 246 -42.85 -49.05 30.75
N LEU A 247 -43.06 -48.69 32.03
CA LEU A 247 -43.58 -49.60 33.04
C LEU A 247 -45.07 -49.90 32.84
N HIS A 248 -45.91 -48.92 32.51
CA HIS A 248 -47.38 -49.05 32.52
C HIS A 248 -48.04 -49.33 31.15
N GLY A 249 -47.25 -49.49 30.09
CA GLY A 249 -47.73 -49.48 28.69
C GLY A 249 -48.62 -50.65 28.22
N GLU A 250 -49.01 -51.61 29.05
CA GLU A 250 -49.68 -52.84 28.55
C GLU A 250 -51.20 -52.71 28.30
N HIS A 251 -51.85 -51.65 28.77
CA HIS A 251 -53.31 -51.56 28.67
C HIS A 251 -53.87 -50.55 27.66
N GLU A 252 -53.11 -49.57 27.16
CA GLU A 252 -53.58 -48.65 26.09
C GLU A 252 -52.50 -47.72 25.50
N GLU A 253 -51.31 -47.56 26.12
CA GLU A 253 -50.36 -46.49 25.78
C GLU A 253 -48.89 -46.92 25.56
N ARG A 254 -48.56 -48.13 25.04
CA ARG A 254 -47.15 -48.45 24.67
C ARG A 254 -46.71 -47.67 23.42
N LEU A 255 -46.19 -46.46 23.64
CA LEU A 255 -45.78 -45.53 22.58
C LEU A 255 -44.45 -45.92 21.93
N PHE A 256 -43.44 -46.22 22.74
CA PHE A 256 -42.08 -46.47 22.28
C PHE A 256 -41.74 -47.95 22.39
N SER A 257 -41.10 -48.48 21.35
CA SER A 257 -40.55 -49.83 21.34
C SER A 257 -39.15 -49.88 21.89
N ASN A 258 -38.35 -48.84 21.71
CA ASN A 258 -37.05 -48.70 22.37
C ASN A 258 -36.87 -47.24 22.77
N VAL A 259 -36.27 -47.02 23.95
CA VAL A 259 -35.83 -45.70 24.40
C VAL A 259 -34.32 -45.72 24.50
N VAL A 260 -33.68 -45.17 23.48
CA VAL A 260 -32.23 -45.03 23.38
C VAL A 260 -31.83 -43.68 23.92
N LEU A 261 -30.97 -43.64 24.93
CA LEU A 261 -30.42 -42.42 25.46
C LEU A 261 -28.94 -42.32 25.10
N ALA A 262 -28.55 -41.14 24.64
CA ALA A 262 -27.17 -40.77 24.36
C ALA A 262 -26.88 -39.43 25.05
N THR A 263 -25.67 -39.26 25.57
CA THR A 263 -25.32 -38.07 26.36
C THR A 263 -24.38 -37.17 25.58
N ILE A 264 -24.47 -35.85 25.81
CA ILE A 264 -23.46 -34.88 25.34
C ILE A 264 -22.49 -34.49 26.45
N ALA A 265 -22.58 -35.10 27.64
CA ALA A 265 -21.83 -34.70 28.83
C ALA A 265 -20.32 -34.50 28.60
N PRO A 266 -19.59 -35.37 27.85
CA PRO A 266 -18.16 -35.21 27.58
C PRO A 266 -17.79 -33.97 26.78
N THR A 267 -18.74 -33.40 26.02
CA THR A 267 -18.47 -32.14 25.30
C THR A 267 -18.34 -30.95 26.25
N GLU A 268 -18.86 -31.07 27.47
CA GLU A 268 -18.91 -30.00 28.47
C GLU A 268 -19.57 -28.68 27.99
N VAL A 269 -20.25 -28.71 26.84
CA VAL A 269 -20.85 -27.54 26.22
C VAL A 269 -22.16 -27.20 26.91
N GLN A 270 -22.33 -25.92 27.26
CA GLN A 270 -23.62 -25.33 27.60
C GLN A 270 -24.29 -24.87 26.30
N THR A 271 -25.34 -25.58 25.87
CA THR A 271 -26.06 -25.23 24.66
C THR A 271 -26.86 -23.95 24.87
N THR A 272 -27.03 -23.17 23.81
CA THR A 272 -27.80 -21.92 23.85
C THR A 272 -29.21 -22.12 23.28
N PRO A 273 -30.15 -21.19 23.50
CA PRO A 273 -31.47 -21.25 22.87
C PRO A 273 -31.42 -21.23 21.34
N ASN A 274 -30.36 -20.64 20.76
CA ASN A 274 -30.13 -20.62 19.32
C ASN A 274 -29.32 -21.86 18.89
N ALA A 275 -29.95 -22.81 18.21
CA ALA A 275 -29.32 -24.07 17.81
C ALA A 275 -28.15 -23.84 16.83
N TRP A 276 -28.18 -22.79 16.00
CA TRP A 276 -27.09 -22.41 15.10
C TRP A 276 -26.04 -21.49 15.75
N GLY A 277 -26.16 -21.20 17.04
CA GLY A 277 -25.29 -20.28 17.79
C GLY A 277 -24.00 -20.92 18.32
N PRO A 278 -23.16 -20.14 19.03
CA PRO A 278 -22.04 -20.68 19.79
C PRO A 278 -22.56 -21.66 20.85
N GLY A 279 -21.83 -22.75 21.09
CA GLY A 279 -22.26 -23.82 22.01
C GLY A 279 -22.98 -25.00 21.34
N ARG A 280 -22.69 -25.31 20.07
CA ARG A 280 -23.08 -26.59 19.46
C ARG A 280 -22.14 -27.73 19.90
N PRO A 281 -22.67 -28.90 20.27
CA PRO A 281 -21.86 -30.07 20.59
C PRO A 281 -21.42 -30.77 19.29
N VAL A 282 -20.62 -30.09 18.45
CA VAL A 282 -20.25 -30.52 17.09
C VAL A 282 -19.70 -31.95 17.08
N GLU A 283 -18.85 -32.30 18.04
CA GLU A 283 -18.28 -33.65 18.18
C GLU A 283 -19.36 -34.72 18.36
N PHE A 284 -20.40 -34.44 19.17
CA PHE A 284 -21.53 -35.34 19.34
C PHE A 284 -22.34 -35.50 18.04
N GLU A 285 -22.54 -34.39 17.31
CA GLU A 285 -23.20 -34.40 16.01
C GLU A 285 -22.44 -35.24 14.97
N GLU A 286 -21.13 -35.40 15.09
CA GLU A 286 -20.32 -36.25 14.21
C GLU A 286 -20.46 -37.75 14.53
N ILE A 287 -20.58 -38.12 15.80
CA ILE A 287 -20.70 -39.52 16.23
C ILE A 287 -22.13 -40.07 16.13
N PHE A 288 -23.15 -39.20 16.23
CA PHE A 288 -24.55 -39.63 16.28
C PHE A 288 -25.01 -40.47 15.09
N PRO A 289 -24.60 -40.22 13.82
CA PRO A 289 -24.94 -41.08 12.70
C PRO A 289 -24.54 -42.55 12.92
N TYR A 290 -23.42 -42.80 13.60
CA TYR A 290 -22.97 -44.15 13.93
C TYR A 290 -23.86 -44.80 15.00
N ILE A 291 -24.21 -44.06 16.06
CA ILE A 291 -25.17 -44.50 17.08
C ILE A 291 -26.51 -44.87 16.43
N PHE A 292 -27.02 -43.97 15.58
CA PHE A 292 -28.30 -44.13 14.91
C PHE A 292 -28.37 -45.41 14.08
N LEU A 293 -27.39 -45.65 13.20
CA LEU A 293 -27.36 -46.84 12.34
C LEU A 293 -27.16 -48.13 13.15
N ASN A 294 -26.23 -48.11 14.10
CA ASN A 294 -25.86 -49.31 14.85
C ASN A 294 -26.97 -49.78 15.80
N ILE A 295 -27.87 -48.89 16.25
CA ILE A 295 -29.07 -49.29 17.01
C ILE A 295 -30.00 -50.17 16.18
N TYR A 296 -30.24 -49.83 14.91
CA TYR A 296 -31.07 -50.67 14.03
C TYR A 296 -30.38 -51.99 13.69
N ILE A 297 -29.06 -52.00 13.53
CA ILE A 297 -28.29 -53.24 13.36
C ILE A 297 -28.37 -54.12 14.61
N ALA A 298 -28.27 -53.54 15.81
CA ALA A 298 -28.39 -54.26 17.07
C ALA A 298 -29.81 -54.81 17.28
N GLY A 299 -30.85 -54.03 16.99
CA GLY A 299 -32.25 -54.44 17.12
C GLY A 299 -32.64 -55.60 16.19
N ASN A 300 -31.98 -55.75 15.04
CA ASN A 300 -32.15 -56.92 14.17
C ASN A 300 -31.50 -58.20 14.74
N LYS A 301 -30.63 -58.09 15.75
CA LYS A 301 -29.94 -59.23 16.39
C LYS A 301 -30.64 -59.73 17.66
N GLY A 302 -31.58 -58.97 18.20
CA GLY A 302 -32.31 -59.33 19.42
C GLY A 302 -33.06 -58.15 20.03
N ASP A 303 -33.82 -58.45 21.07
CA ASP A 303 -34.48 -57.41 21.85
C ASP A 303 -33.42 -56.55 22.56
N LEU A 304 -33.52 -55.23 22.38
CA LEU A 304 -32.66 -54.27 23.05
C LEU A 304 -33.18 -53.93 24.45
N ARG A 305 -34.43 -54.28 24.75
CA ARG A 305 -34.96 -54.19 26.10
C ARG A 305 -34.28 -55.23 26.98
N GLY A 306 -34.03 -54.83 28.24
CA GLY A 306 -33.57 -55.75 29.25
C GLY A 306 -34.75 -56.33 30.01
N THR A 307 -34.81 -56.01 31.29
CA THR A 307 -35.84 -56.47 32.20
C THR A 307 -36.99 -55.45 32.26
N PRO A 308 -38.16 -55.81 32.82
CA PRO A 308 -39.29 -54.88 32.90
C PRO A 308 -38.93 -53.51 33.48
N TYR A 309 -38.12 -53.49 34.55
CA TYR A 309 -37.60 -52.27 35.16
C TYR A 309 -36.42 -51.65 34.37
N GLY A 310 -35.49 -52.48 33.88
CA GLY A 310 -34.37 -52.06 33.03
C GLY A 310 -34.76 -51.88 31.56
N SER A 311 -35.52 -50.84 31.26
CA SER A 311 -36.11 -50.63 29.93
C SER A 311 -35.37 -49.64 29.04
N PHE A 312 -34.33 -48.95 29.53
CA PHE A 312 -33.54 -48.01 28.73
C PHE A 312 -32.37 -48.69 28.01
N VAL A 313 -32.02 -48.14 26.87
CA VAL A 313 -30.82 -48.49 26.10
C VAL A 313 -29.89 -47.28 26.15
N LEU A 314 -28.66 -47.44 26.63
CA LEU A 314 -27.66 -46.37 26.54
C LEU A 314 -26.76 -46.59 25.34
N ALA A 315 -26.48 -45.55 24.58
CA ALA A 315 -25.61 -45.62 23.43
C ALA A 315 -24.60 -44.49 23.41
N THR A 316 -23.37 -44.84 23.07
CA THR A 316 -22.27 -43.90 22.93
C THR A 316 -21.40 -44.31 21.74
N ALA A 317 -20.70 -43.35 21.16
CA ALA A 317 -19.76 -43.62 20.09
C ALA A 317 -18.57 -42.69 20.17
N GLY A 318 -17.47 -43.10 19.55
CA GLY A 318 -16.29 -42.28 19.38
C GLY A 318 -15.71 -42.48 18.00
N ILE A 319 -15.02 -41.48 17.46
CA ILE A 319 -14.39 -41.54 16.14
C ILE A 319 -12.90 -41.32 16.27
N LEU A 320 -12.11 -42.22 15.68
CA LEU A 320 -10.72 -41.99 15.34
C LEU A 320 -10.65 -41.58 13.86
N THR A 321 -10.35 -40.30 13.59
CA THR A 321 -10.25 -39.76 12.24
C THR A 321 -8.79 -39.66 11.81
N TYR A 322 -8.46 -40.28 10.69
CA TYR A 322 -7.19 -40.10 9.97
C TYR A 322 -7.20 -38.73 9.28
N ASP A 323 -6.37 -37.78 9.70
CA ASP A 323 -6.49 -36.38 9.27
C ASP A 323 -5.87 -36.08 7.90
N ILE A 324 -6.36 -36.77 6.88
CA ILE A 324 -5.92 -36.57 5.51
C ILE A 324 -6.43 -35.25 4.94
N GLN A 325 -7.70 -34.92 5.22
CA GLN A 325 -8.32 -33.71 4.66
C GLN A 325 -7.70 -32.44 5.23
N GLY A 326 -7.44 -32.38 6.54
CA GLY A 326 -6.78 -31.22 7.16
C GLY A 326 -5.36 -31.03 6.62
N ILE A 327 -4.61 -32.11 6.40
CA ILE A 327 -3.27 -32.02 5.80
C ILE A 327 -3.33 -31.52 4.36
N LEU A 328 -4.24 -32.03 3.54
CA LEU A 328 -4.38 -31.60 2.14
C LEU A 328 -4.77 -30.12 2.03
N GLN A 329 -5.70 -29.65 2.87
CA GLN A 329 -6.08 -28.24 2.93
C GLN A 329 -4.90 -27.35 3.36
N ASN A 330 -4.16 -27.75 4.38
CA ASN A 330 -2.95 -27.05 4.82
C ASN A 330 -1.87 -27.03 3.73
N GLN A 331 -1.78 -28.08 2.91
CA GLN A 331 -0.84 -28.15 1.79
C GLN A 331 -1.23 -27.18 0.66
N GLU A 332 -2.52 -27.06 0.36
CA GLU A 332 -3.03 -26.10 -0.63
C GLU A 332 -2.78 -24.65 -0.19
N LEU A 333 -3.07 -24.34 1.08
CA LEU A 333 -2.75 -23.05 1.69
C LEU A 333 -1.25 -22.76 1.65
N LEU A 334 -0.42 -23.76 1.97
CA LEU A 334 1.03 -23.63 1.90
C LEU A 334 1.50 -23.38 0.46
N ASN A 335 1.04 -24.16 -0.52
CA ASN A 335 1.41 -23.97 -1.92
C ASN A 335 1.03 -22.56 -2.41
N THR A 336 -0.13 -22.06 -1.99
CA THR A 336 -0.58 -20.70 -2.29
C THR A 336 0.34 -19.66 -1.62
N ALA A 337 0.68 -19.84 -0.34
CA ALA A 337 1.59 -18.96 0.38
C ALA A 337 3.00 -18.96 -0.24
N LEU A 338 3.49 -20.12 -0.67
CA LEU A 338 4.78 -20.27 -1.36
C LEU A 338 4.78 -19.66 -2.76
N ALA A 339 3.66 -19.73 -3.49
CA ALA A 339 3.51 -19.03 -4.77
C ALA A 339 3.60 -17.50 -4.58
N TYR A 340 2.93 -16.95 -3.58
CA TYR A 340 3.06 -15.53 -3.24
C TYR A 340 4.47 -15.17 -2.76
N LEU A 341 5.14 -16.04 -1.99
CA LEU A 341 6.54 -15.85 -1.59
C LEU A 341 7.45 -15.79 -2.81
N LYS A 342 7.29 -16.72 -3.76
CA LYS A 342 8.04 -16.74 -5.03
C LYS A 342 7.85 -15.43 -5.79
N THR A 343 6.61 -14.99 -5.99
CA THR A 343 6.33 -13.72 -6.68
C THR A 343 6.92 -12.52 -5.93
N ARG A 344 6.82 -12.50 -4.60
CA ARG A 344 7.40 -11.45 -3.73
C ARG A 344 8.91 -11.34 -3.91
N ILE A 345 9.63 -12.46 -3.90
CA ILE A 345 11.09 -12.51 -4.05
C ILE A 345 11.52 -12.03 -5.45
N HIS A 346 10.83 -12.45 -6.51
CA HIS A 346 11.14 -12.01 -7.88
C HIS A 346 10.81 -10.54 -8.09
N LYS A 347 9.69 -10.05 -7.55
CA LYS A 347 9.33 -8.63 -7.62
C LYS A 347 10.31 -7.75 -6.84
N GLU A 348 10.79 -8.21 -5.67
CA GLU A 348 11.88 -7.50 -4.98
C GLU A 348 13.12 -7.43 -5.85
N ARG A 349 13.51 -8.54 -6.49
CA ARG A 349 14.68 -8.57 -7.39
C ARG A 349 14.56 -7.55 -8.52
N GLU A 350 13.41 -7.48 -9.17
CA GLU A 350 13.09 -6.49 -10.20
C GLU A 350 13.26 -5.05 -9.68
N ILE A 351 12.73 -4.74 -8.49
CA ILE A 351 12.90 -3.42 -7.87
C ILE A 351 14.37 -3.12 -7.58
N ARG A 352 15.13 -4.11 -7.06
CA ARG A 352 16.57 -3.93 -6.78
C ARG A 352 17.34 -3.61 -8.06
N GLU A 353 17.06 -4.30 -9.16
CA GLU A 353 17.70 -4.06 -10.46
C GLU A 353 17.35 -2.66 -11.02
N GLN A 354 16.08 -2.24 -10.93
CA GLN A 354 15.66 -0.88 -11.30
C GLN A 354 16.32 0.19 -10.43
N PHE A 355 16.47 -0.07 -9.13
CA PHE A 355 17.12 0.86 -8.23
C PHE A 355 18.60 1.06 -8.53
N ASP A 356 19.32 0.00 -8.95
CA ASP A 356 20.70 0.14 -9.42
C ASP A 356 20.78 1.00 -10.68
N GLY A 357 19.86 0.82 -11.64
CA GLY A 357 19.74 1.68 -12.83
C GLY A 357 19.44 3.14 -12.47
N PHE A 358 18.58 3.37 -11.47
CA PHE A 358 18.28 4.70 -10.93
C PHE A 358 19.51 5.37 -10.30
N LEU A 359 20.25 4.66 -9.45
CA LEU A 359 21.49 5.18 -8.86
C LEU A 359 22.53 5.53 -9.93
N SER A 360 22.69 4.68 -10.95
CA SER A 360 23.58 4.96 -12.09
C SER A 360 23.13 6.18 -12.89
N THR A 361 21.82 6.37 -13.08
CA THR A 361 21.26 7.56 -13.76
C THR A 361 21.55 8.84 -12.98
N LEU A 362 21.37 8.82 -11.67
CA LEU A 362 21.70 9.95 -10.79
C LEU A 362 23.19 10.33 -10.89
N GLN A 363 24.09 9.35 -10.98
CA GLN A 363 25.52 9.58 -11.16
C GLN A 363 25.84 10.16 -12.54
N SER A 364 25.31 9.58 -13.63
CA SER A 364 25.59 10.05 -14.99
C SER A 364 25.11 11.48 -15.25
N GLU A 365 24.02 11.88 -14.59
CA GLU A 365 23.48 13.23 -14.67
C GLU A 365 24.24 14.24 -13.78
N GLY A 366 25.24 13.78 -13.02
CA GLY A 366 26.03 14.60 -12.10
C GLY A 366 25.22 15.14 -10.93
N LEU A 367 24.14 14.46 -10.55
CA LEU A 367 23.24 14.88 -9.48
C LEU A 367 23.72 14.43 -8.10
N ILE A 368 24.53 13.37 -8.07
CA ILE A 368 25.06 12.78 -6.86
C ILE A 368 26.56 12.50 -7.00
N GLU A 369 27.32 12.78 -5.95
CA GLU A 369 28.66 12.23 -5.76
C GLU A 369 28.64 11.20 -4.64
N LEU A 370 29.36 10.08 -4.81
CA LEU A 370 29.56 9.07 -3.78
C LEU A 370 30.79 9.42 -2.95
N LYS A 371 30.62 9.70 -1.65
CA LYS A 371 31.74 9.91 -0.69
C LYS A 371 32.18 8.61 -0.02
N ASP A 372 33.47 8.47 0.31
CA ASP A 372 34.06 7.23 0.86
C ASP A 372 33.77 6.94 2.35
N GLU A 373 33.36 7.94 3.15
CA GLU A 373 33.19 7.76 4.61
C GLU A 373 31.76 7.31 5.00
N ILE A 374 31.68 6.23 5.80
CA ILE A 374 30.43 5.58 6.20
C ILE A 374 30.08 5.91 7.66
N ASN A 375 29.01 6.67 7.88
CA ASN A 375 28.26 6.68 9.14
C ASN A 375 26.79 6.35 8.84
N ILE A 376 26.43 5.06 8.85
CA ILE A 376 25.08 4.60 8.52
C ILE A 376 24.13 4.79 9.72
N PHE A 377 22.94 5.32 9.43
CA PHE A 377 21.94 5.66 10.44
C PHE A 377 21.33 4.39 11.06
N LYS A 378 21.21 4.35 12.40
CA LYS A 378 20.78 3.18 13.19
C LYS A 378 19.50 2.45 12.72
N PRO A 379 18.42 3.14 12.29
CA PRO A 379 17.20 2.50 11.78
C PRO A 379 17.41 1.57 10.58
N TYR A 380 18.31 1.89 9.65
CA TYR A 380 18.54 1.06 8.46
C TYR A 380 19.31 -0.23 8.79
N LEU A 381 20.14 -0.17 9.84
CA LEU A 381 20.78 -1.36 10.38
C LEU A 381 19.74 -2.33 10.96
N GLU A 382 18.69 -1.82 11.62
CA GLU A 382 17.57 -2.65 12.10
C GLU A 382 16.78 -3.27 10.95
N ILE A 383 16.54 -2.55 9.85
CA ILE A 383 15.88 -3.10 8.66
C ILE A 383 16.68 -4.27 8.09
N ALA A 384 18.00 -4.12 7.96
CA ALA A 384 18.89 -5.20 7.49
C ALA A 384 18.84 -6.43 8.42
N ARG A 385 18.90 -6.21 9.75
CA ARG A 385 18.77 -7.29 10.76
C ARG A 385 17.42 -8.00 10.67
N ASN A 386 16.34 -7.24 10.55
CA ASN A 386 14.98 -7.78 10.43
C ASN A 386 14.82 -8.65 9.19
N ARG A 387 15.37 -8.24 8.05
CA ARG A 387 15.30 -9.02 6.81
C ARG A 387 16.05 -10.36 6.92
N ILE A 388 17.20 -10.39 7.60
CA ILE A 388 17.91 -11.65 7.89
C ILE A 388 17.10 -12.52 8.86
N ALA A 389 16.49 -11.93 9.89
CA ALA A 389 15.63 -12.67 10.82
C ALA A 389 14.38 -13.26 10.11
N GLU A 390 13.76 -12.49 9.21
CA GLU A 390 12.65 -12.94 8.35
C GLU A 390 13.05 -14.13 7.46
N PHE A 391 14.27 -14.13 6.91
CA PHE A 391 14.81 -15.25 6.14
C PHE A 391 14.80 -16.55 6.96
N PHE A 392 15.36 -16.53 8.17
CA PHE A 392 15.34 -17.70 9.04
C PHE A 392 13.93 -18.15 9.40
N LYS A 393 13.04 -17.20 9.74
CA LYS A 393 11.64 -17.50 10.07
C LYS A 393 10.92 -18.18 8.90
N THR A 394 11.21 -17.75 7.67
CA THR A 394 10.51 -18.20 6.45
C THR A 394 11.02 -19.55 5.95
N PHE A 395 12.34 -19.78 5.94
CA PHE A 395 12.94 -20.95 5.29
C PHE A 395 13.42 -22.04 6.25
N ILE A 396 13.67 -21.72 7.53
CA ILE A 396 14.31 -22.65 8.48
C ILE A 396 13.39 -22.97 9.66
N ASP A 397 12.89 -21.94 10.35
CA ASP A 397 12.03 -22.11 11.52
C ASP A 397 10.57 -22.32 11.15
N ASN A 398 10.23 -22.24 9.86
CA ASN A 398 8.86 -22.35 9.42
C ASN A 398 8.31 -23.72 9.80
N ARG A 399 7.45 -23.70 10.81
CA ARG A 399 6.85 -24.90 11.38
C ARG A 399 6.07 -25.70 10.35
N ILE A 400 5.44 -25.02 9.40
CA ILE A 400 4.66 -25.68 8.35
C ILE A 400 5.58 -26.49 7.44
N LEU A 401 6.70 -25.92 7.00
CA LEU A 401 7.67 -26.64 6.17
C LEU A 401 8.19 -27.91 6.88
N ARG A 402 8.36 -27.84 8.20
CA ARG A 402 8.73 -28.98 9.06
C ARG A 402 7.61 -30.02 9.18
N ILE A 403 6.34 -29.61 9.33
CA ILE A 403 5.17 -30.51 9.36
C ILE A 403 5.08 -31.33 8.06
N PHE A 404 5.31 -30.68 6.92
CA PHE A 404 5.33 -31.36 5.63
C PHE A 404 6.63 -32.12 5.36
N GLN A 405 7.60 -32.13 6.29
CA GLN A 405 8.88 -32.83 6.15
C GLN A 405 9.59 -32.50 4.83
N TYR A 406 9.61 -31.23 4.44
CA TYR A 406 10.48 -30.78 3.36
C TYR A 406 11.95 -30.97 3.77
N ASP A 407 12.78 -31.47 2.86
CA ASP A 407 14.20 -31.72 3.14
C ASP A 407 14.98 -30.39 3.18
N THR A 408 14.56 -29.39 2.39
CA THR A 408 15.25 -28.10 2.30
C THR A 408 15.51 -27.40 3.64
N PRO A 409 14.52 -27.16 4.53
CA PRO A 409 14.79 -26.56 5.85
C PRO A 409 15.83 -27.32 6.68
N ILE A 410 15.81 -28.66 6.63
CA ILE A 410 16.72 -29.53 7.39
C ILE A 410 18.14 -29.42 6.84
N GLN A 411 18.29 -29.45 5.52
CA GLN A 411 19.61 -29.33 4.89
C GLN A 411 20.19 -27.92 5.08
N LEU A 412 19.36 -26.87 5.00
CA LEU A 412 19.75 -25.50 5.29
C LEU A 412 20.22 -25.35 6.75
N GLU A 413 19.47 -25.88 7.71
CA GLU A 413 19.81 -25.84 9.15
C GLU A 413 21.16 -26.53 9.41
N LYS A 414 21.38 -27.72 8.84
CA LYS A 414 22.65 -28.47 8.95
C LYS A 414 23.82 -27.72 8.31
N ALA A 415 23.62 -27.17 7.11
CA ALA A 415 24.66 -26.44 6.39
C ALA A 415 25.08 -25.18 7.17
N ILE A 416 24.11 -24.42 7.68
CA ILE A 416 24.35 -23.22 8.48
C ILE A 416 25.06 -23.59 9.79
N SER A 417 24.59 -24.61 10.52
CA SER A 417 25.24 -25.03 11.78
C SER A 417 26.69 -25.49 11.60
N LYS A 418 27.04 -25.98 10.40
CA LYS A 418 28.38 -26.48 10.08
C LYS A 418 29.32 -25.39 9.58
N HIS A 419 28.81 -24.38 8.89
CA HIS A 419 29.61 -23.42 8.14
C HIS A 419 29.51 -21.98 8.62
N VAL A 420 28.52 -21.63 9.44
CA VAL A 420 28.37 -20.30 10.04
C VAL A 420 28.69 -20.39 11.54
N LEU A 421 29.86 -19.87 11.93
CA LEU A 421 30.38 -19.97 13.30
C LEU A 421 29.73 -18.97 14.26
N THR A 422 29.23 -17.85 13.72
CA THR A 422 28.63 -16.79 14.52
C THR A 422 27.19 -17.15 14.90
N PRO A 423 26.81 -17.16 16.19
CA PRO A 423 25.45 -17.50 16.61
C PRO A 423 24.39 -16.54 16.05
N ARG A 424 23.23 -17.09 15.69
CA ARG A 424 22.08 -16.34 15.16
C ARG A 424 21.60 -15.23 16.11
N ASP A 425 21.66 -15.45 17.42
CA ASP A 425 21.16 -14.48 18.42
C ASP A 425 21.97 -13.17 18.45
N GLN A 426 23.20 -13.21 17.94
CA GLN A 426 24.08 -12.04 17.89
C GLN A 426 23.71 -11.06 16.77
N ILE A 427 22.88 -11.44 15.78
CA ILE A 427 22.48 -10.59 14.64
C ILE A 427 21.94 -9.23 15.12
N SER A 428 21.18 -9.22 16.21
CA SER A 428 20.58 -8.03 16.83
C SER A 428 21.61 -6.98 17.30
N THR A 429 22.88 -7.36 17.47
CA THR A 429 23.95 -6.49 17.98
C THR A 429 25.02 -6.16 16.93
N MET A 430 25.01 -6.85 15.79
CA MET A 430 26.04 -6.71 14.75
C MET A 430 26.00 -5.34 14.07
N ASN A 431 27.17 -4.73 13.87
CA ASN A 431 27.31 -3.58 12.97
C ASN A 431 27.26 -4.04 11.50
N LEU A 432 27.27 -3.09 10.57
CA LEU A 432 27.07 -3.39 9.15
C LEU A 432 28.16 -4.27 8.54
N ASN A 433 29.43 -4.06 8.90
CA ASN A 433 30.54 -4.86 8.39
C ASN A 433 30.44 -6.31 8.91
N GLN A 434 30.05 -6.47 10.18
CA GLN A 434 29.77 -7.77 10.77
C GLN A 434 28.58 -8.47 10.11
N LEU A 435 27.52 -7.72 9.72
CA LEU A 435 26.39 -8.28 8.98
C LEU A 435 26.77 -8.73 7.57
N GLU A 436 27.66 -8.01 6.87
CA GLU A 436 28.15 -8.41 5.55
C GLU A 436 29.02 -9.67 5.61
N GLU A 437 29.89 -9.77 6.62
CA GLU A 437 30.69 -10.97 6.85
C GLU A 437 29.78 -12.17 7.20
N TYR A 438 28.74 -11.92 8.01
CA TYR A 438 27.74 -12.92 8.35
C TYR A 438 26.94 -13.39 7.13
N LEU A 439 26.46 -12.47 6.30
CA LEU A 439 25.75 -12.78 5.05
C LEU A 439 26.63 -13.54 4.05
N SER A 440 27.90 -13.16 3.94
CA SER A 440 28.86 -13.87 3.08
C SER A 440 29.05 -15.31 3.54
N SER A 441 29.10 -15.53 4.86
CA SER A 441 29.19 -16.85 5.47
C SER A 441 27.91 -17.68 5.24
N LEU A 442 26.73 -17.05 5.35
CA LEU A 442 25.44 -17.68 5.07
C LEU A 442 25.32 -18.10 3.60
N GLU A 443 25.64 -17.21 2.65
CA GLU A 443 25.63 -17.52 1.22
C GLU A 443 26.56 -18.68 0.89
N ALA A 444 27.78 -18.67 1.46
CA ALA A 444 28.75 -19.75 1.25
C ALA A 444 28.25 -21.10 1.80
N ALA A 445 27.52 -21.10 2.92
CA ALA A 445 26.90 -22.31 3.47
C ALA A 445 25.78 -22.83 2.57
N ILE A 446 24.92 -21.93 2.08
CA ILE A 446 23.73 -22.27 1.31
C ILE A 446 24.07 -22.68 -0.12
N LEU A 447 25.10 -22.08 -0.74
CA LEU A 447 25.61 -22.50 -2.05
C LEU A 447 26.14 -23.94 -2.05
N LYS A 448 26.65 -24.41 -0.91
CA LYS A 448 27.15 -25.79 -0.72
C LYS A 448 26.05 -26.77 -0.30
N THR A 449 24.81 -26.30 -0.15
CA THR A 449 23.69 -27.13 0.26
C THR A 449 23.11 -27.83 -0.97
N GLU A 450 23.01 -29.15 -0.91
CA GLU A 450 22.31 -29.96 -1.91
C GLU A 450 21.14 -30.69 -1.23
N VAL A 451 19.97 -30.63 -1.86
CA VAL A 451 18.80 -31.40 -1.43
C VAL A 451 18.92 -32.79 -2.05
N THR A 452 19.30 -33.78 -1.25
CA THR A 452 19.64 -35.12 -1.75
C THR A 452 18.41 -35.98 -2.02
N ALA A 453 17.27 -35.65 -1.40
CA ALA A 453 15.98 -36.33 -1.60
C ALA A 453 14.81 -35.34 -1.50
N PRO A 454 14.63 -34.42 -2.48
CA PRO A 454 13.54 -33.45 -2.44
C PRO A 454 12.19 -34.16 -2.45
N LYS A 455 11.27 -33.73 -1.57
CA LYS A 455 9.94 -34.35 -1.45
C LYS A 455 9.09 -34.17 -2.72
N ASN A 456 9.21 -33.01 -3.36
CA ASN A 456 8.54 -32.65 -4.61
C ASN A 456 9.27 -31.46 -5.26
N GLU A 457 8.76 -30.97 -6.40
CA GLU A 457 9.35 -29.83 -7.11
C GLU A 457 9.34 -28.55 -6.25
N THR A 458 8.32 -28.35 -5.42
CA THR A 458 8.26 -27.21 -4.48
C THR A 458 9.42 -27.25 -3.48
N ASP A 459 9.78 -28.44 -2.97
CA ASP A 459 10.95 -28.61 -2.09
C ASP A 459 12.23 -28.14 -2.78
N LYS A 460 12.42 -28.57 -4.03
CA LYS A 460 13.58 -28.18 -4.82
C LYS A 460 13.61 -26.67 -5.09
N GLU A 461 12.46 -26.07 -5.39
CA GLU A 461 12.35 -24.62 -5.60
C GLU A 461 12.64 -23.81 -4.34
N LEU A 462 12.34 -24.32 -3.13
CA LEU A 462 12.58 -23.60 -1.87
C LEU A 462 14.06 -23.24 -1.67
N LEU A 463 14.99 -24.13 -2.05
CA LEU A 463 16.42 -23.85 -1.95
C LEU A 463 16.83 -22.71 -2.89
N GLU A 464 16.31 -22.69 -4.12
CA GLU A 464 16.60 -21.63 -5.08
C GLU A 464 15.98 -20.29 -4.66
N LEU A 465 14.78 -20.31 -4.08
CA LEU A 465 14.16 -19.12 -3.49
C LEU A 465 14.94 -18.60 -2.29
N ALA A 466 15.47 -19.48 -1.44
CA ALA A 466 16.33 -19.09 -0.32
C ALA A 466 17.61 -18.40 -0.79
N LYS A 467 18.25 -18.93 -1.84
CA LYS A 467 19.43 -18.31 -2.47
C LYS A 467 19.09 -16.92 -3.02
N LEU A 468 18.00 -16.81 -3.77
CA LEU A 468 17.57 -15.54 -4.38
C LEU A 468 17.19 -14.50 -3.30
N GLU A 469 16.57 -14.92 -2.21
CA GLU A 469 16.23 -14.03 -1.10
C GLU A 469 17.48 -13.45 -0.42
N LEU A 470 18.51 -14.26 -0.20
CA LEU A 470 19.78 -13.75 0.35
C LEU A 470 20.47 -12.78 -0.59
N GLN A 471 20.44 -13.03 -1.89
CA GLN A 471 20.96 -12.09 -2.89
C GLN A 471 20.20 -10.76 -2.84
N ASN A 472 18.87 -10.78 -2.71
CA ASN A 472 18.07 -9.58 -2.54
C ASN A 472 18.42 -8.82 -1.26
N ILE A 473 18.62 -9.52 -0.13
CA ILE A 473 19.04 -8.92 1.14
C ILE A 473 20.42 -8.28 1.02
N ARG A 474 21.36 -8.95 0.36
CA ARG A 474 22.71 -8.43 0.11
C ARG A 474 22.68 -7.20 -0.78
N GLN A 475 21.92 -7.24 -1.87
CA GLN A 475 21.77 -6.11 -2.78
C GLN A 475 21.10 -4.92 -2.08
N MET A 476 20.10 -5.17 -1.24
CA MET A 476 19.50 -4.14 -0.39
C MET A 476 20.55 -3.49 0.51
N ILE A 477 21.38 -4.25 1.22
CA ILE A 477 22.44 -3.70 2.10
C ILE A 477 23.45 -2.87 1.30
N TYR A 478 23.85 -3.36 0.13
CA TYR A 478 24.71 -2.62 -0.79
C TYR A 478 24.09 -1.30 -1.27
N GLN A 479 22.80 -1.31 -1.61
CA GLN A 479 22.05 -0.12 -2.02
C GLN A 479 21.86 0.86 -0.86
N ILE A 480 21.65 0.37 0.37
CA ILE A 480 21.61 1.20 1.59
C ILE A 480 22.93 1.95 1.74
N LYS A 481 24.07 1.27 1.56
CA LYS A 481 25.40 1.90 1.59
C LYS A 481 25.51 3.00 0.53
N LYS A 482 25.21 2.69 -0.73
CA LYS A 482 25.25 3.67 -1.82
C LYS A 482 24.35 4.87 -1.56
N ALA A 483 23.13 4.66 -1.09
CA ALA A 483 22.17 5.72 -0.78
C ALA A 483 22.67 6.66 0.33
N HIS A 484 23.47 6.16 1.29
CA HIS A 484 24.11 7.01 2.32
C HIS A 484 25.32 7.80 1.80
N MET A 485 25.94 7.34 0.72
CA MET A 485 27.06 8.03 0.10
C MET A 485 26.61 9.17 -0.83
N VAL A 486 25.31 9.34 -1.09
CA VAL A 486 24.74 10.35 -1.99
C VAL A 486 24.79 11.77 -1.41
N THR A 487 25.32 12.73 -2.17
CA THR A 487 25.28 14.17 -1.85
C THR A 487 24.77 15.01 -3.02
N LEU A 488 23.91 16.03 -2.75
CA LEU A 488 23.38 16.97 -3.75
C LEU A 488 24.23 18.27 -3.88
N GLU A 489 25.29 18.41 -3.09
CA GLU A 489 26.22 19.55 -3.10
C GLU A 489 26.76 19.97 -4.50
N PRO A 490 26.99 19.05 -5.46
CA PRO A 490 27.48 19.40 -6.80
C PRO A 490 26.55 20.31 -7.63
N LEU A 491 25.29 20.48 -7.23
CA LEU A 491 24.27 21.21 -7.98
C LEU A 491 24.14 22.69 -7.62
N GLY A 492 24.99 23.19 -6.71
CA GLY A 492 25.06 24.61 -6.32
C GLY A 492 24.45 24.91 -4.95
N PRO A 493 24.76 26.09 -4.37
CA PRO A 493 24.26 26.51 -3.06
C PRO A 493 22.73 26.60 -2.99
N GLU A 494 22.06 26.78 -4.13
CA GLU A 494 20.61 26.95 -4.22
C GLU A 494 19.83 25.70 -3.77
N LEU A 495 20.39 24.50 -3.92
CA LEU A 495 19.74 23.23 -3.56
C LEU A 495 20.28 22.59 -2.28
N SER A 496 21.29 23.17 -1.64
CA SER A 496 21.94 22.55 -0.46
C SER A 496 20.94 22.26 0.68
N GLN A 497 19.90 23.09 0.83
CA GLN A 497 18.85 22.90 1.84
C GLN A 497 18.01 21.62 1.64
N PHE A 498 17.90 21.10 0.42
CA PHE A 498 17.11 19.91 0.10
C PHE A 498 17.92 18.61 0.14
N THR A 499 19.22 18.67 0.43
CA THR A 499 20.13 17.52 0.41
C THR A 499 19.69 16.41 1.39
N ALA A 500 19.30 16.79 2.60
CA ALA A 500 18.87 15.84 3.62
C ALA A 500 17.56 15.12 3.23
N ASP A 501 16.60 15.88 2.69
CA ASP A 501 15.27 15.41 2.30
C ASP A 501 15.33 14.51 1.06
N PHE A 502 16.12 14.89 0.05
CA PHE A 502 16.33 14.06 -1.14
C PHE A 502 17.10 12.78 -0.82
N GLY A 503 18.11 12.87 0.04
CA GLY A 503 18.76 11.69 0.59
C GLY A 503 17.77 10.80 1.36
N GLY A 504 16.79 11.40 2.06
CA GLY A 504 15.70 10.68 2.73
C GLY A 504 14.85 9.88 1.74
N LEU A 505 14.41 10.53 0.66
CA LEU A 505 13.64 9.88 -0.40
C LEU A 505 14.39 8.69 -1.03
N ILE A 506 15.69 8.82 -1.34
CA ILE A 506 16.49 7.72 -1.87
C ILE A 506 16.55 6.56 -0.87
N ARG A 507 16.72 6.84 0.43
CA ARG A 507 16.75 5.81 1.47
C ARG A 507 15.40 5.11 1.65
N ASP A 508 14.30 5.84 1.58
CA ASP A 508 12.95 5.26 1.63
C ASP A 508 12.66 4.37 0.42
N LEU A 509 13.17 4.74 -0.76
CA LEU A 509 13.09 3.90 -1.97
C LEU A 509 13.89 2.61 -1.81
N VAL A 510 15.11 2.66 -1.24
CA VAL A 510 15.91 1.44 -0.97
C VAL A 510 15.20 0.51 0.00
N THR A 511 14.60 1.05 1.06
CA THR A 511 13.94 0.25 2.09
C THR A 511 12.56 -0.26 1.66
N LEU A 512 12.05 0.22 0.52
CA LEU A 512 10.69 -0.01 0.03
C LEU A 512 9.62 0.60 0.95
N GLU A 513 9.99 1.56 1.80
CA GLU A 513 9.13 2.23 2.79
C GLU A 513 8.83 3.69 2.39
N VAL A 514 8.45 3.91 1.13
CA VAL A 514 8.22 5.27 0.60
C VAL A 514 6.94 5.87 1.17
N SER A 515 7.09 6.97 1.92
CA SER A 515 5.97 7.74 2.46
C SER A 515 5.45 8.78 1.45
N PRO A 516 4.16 9.19 1.53
CA PRO A 516 3.64 10.29 0.74
C PRO A 516 4.39 11.62 0.97
N GLN A 517 4.98 11.79 2.16
CA GLN A 517 5.74 12.99 2.50
C GLN A 517 7.10 13.01 1.79
N SER A 518 7.73 11.85 1.62
CA SER A 518 9.00 11.69 0.91
C SER A 518 8.88 12.07 -0.56
N LEU A 519 7.71 11.81 -1.18
CA LEU A 519 7.44 12.19 -2.58
C LEU A 519 7.24 13.71 -2.77
N LYS A 520 6.80 14.43 -1.74
CA LYS A 520 6.63 15.90 -1.81
C LYS A 520 7.95 16.66 -1.96
N VAL A 521 9.07 16.03 -1.63
CA VAL A 521 10.40 16.64 -1.74
C VAL A 521 10.68 17.08 -3.19
N LEU A 522 10.35 16.24 -4.18
CA LEU A 522 10.54 16.58 -5.59
C LEU A 522 9.67 17.74 -6.05
N LEU A 523 8.40 17.75 -5.61
CA LEU A 523 7.49 18.86 -5.91
C LEU A 523 8.01 20.16 -5.32
N THR A 524 8.49 20.12 -4.08
CA THR A 524 9.05 21.29 -3.38
C THR A 524 10.30 21.81 -4.09
N ILE A 525 11.20 20.93 -4.53
CA ILE A 525 12.40 21.30 -5.31
C ILE A 525 11.99 21.96 -6.63
N LYS A 526 11.01 21.40 -7.35
CA LYS A 526 10.53 21.97 -8.64
C LYS A 526 9.89 23.34 -8.45
N GLU A 527 9.03 23.50 -7.44
CA GLU A 527 8.40 24.79 -7.11
C GLU A 527 9.44 25.85 -6.74
N TYR A 528 10.46 25.47 -5.98
CA TYR A 528 11.56 26.36 -5.61
C TYR A 528 12.41 26.78 -6.81
N LEU A 529 12.75 25.83 -7.70
CA LEU A 529 13.44 26.13 -8.96
C LEU A 529 12.60 27.06 -9.85
N ASP A 530 11.28 26.85 -9.91
CA ASP A 530 10.37 27.72 -10.66
C ASP A 530 10.35 29.15 -10.11
N ASP A 531 10.27 29.33 -8.80
CA ASP A 531 10.33 30.66 -8.18
C ASP A 531 11.68 31.38 -8.47
N LEU A 532 12.81 30.66 -8.38
CA LEU A 532 14.13 31.21 -8.70
C LEU A 532 14.27 31.60 -10.18
N ILE A 533 13.83 30.74 -11.10
CA ILE A 533 13.83 31.03 -12.54
C ILE A 533 13.00 32.27 -12.81
N ASN A 534 11.77 32.34 -12.28
CA ASN A 534 10.87 33.48 -12.46
C ASN A 534 11.45 34.79 -11.92
N LYS A 535 12.09 34.77 -10.75
CA LYS A 535 12.79 35.94 -10.16
C LYS A 535 13.94 36.43 -11.03
N ASN A 536 14.77 35.51 -11.52
CA ASN A 536 15.91 35.85 -12.37
C ASN A 536 15.45 36.37 -13.75
N GLU A 537 14.41 35.77 -14.34
CA GLU A 537 13.82 36.27 -15.58
C GLU A 537 13.20 37.66 -15.43
N ALA A 538 12.52 37.93 -14.31
CA ALA A 538 11.96 39.26 -14.04
C ALA A 538 13.07 40.32 -13.92
N SER A 539 14.18 39.99 -13.25
CA SER A 539 15.35 40.87 -13.12
C SER A 539 16.01 41.11 -14.48
N LEU A 540 16.16 40.07 -15.30
CA LEU A 540 16.69 40.14 -16.65
C LEU A 540 15.80 40.99 -17.57
N ARG A 541 14.46 40.90 -17.45
CA ARG A 541 13.52 41.80 -18.15
C ARG A 541 13.72 43.27 -17.74
N LYS A 542 13.96 43.53 -16.45
CA LYS A 542 14.22 44.89 -15.94
C LYS A 542 15.52 45.46 -16.51
N LEU A 543 16.61 44.70 -16.44
CA LEU A 543 17.92 45.13 -16.97
C LEU A 543 17.90 45.35 -18.48
N ARG A 544 17.18 44.50 -19.24
CA ARG A 544 17.02 44.70 -20.69
C ARG A 544 16.27 45.99 -21.03
N ARG A 545 15.22 46.34 -20.29
CA ARG A 545 14.52 47.62 -20.46
C ARG A 545 15.45 48.81 -20.19
N GLU A 546 16.24 48.74 -19.12
CA GLU A 546 17.23 49.78 -18.79
C GLU A 546 18.30 49.89 -19.88
N PHE A 547 18.74 48.77 -20.45
CA PHE A 547 19.66 48.74 -21.59
C PHE A 547 19.03 49.39 -22.84
N ASP A 548 17.77 49.08 -23.17
CA ASP A 548 17.05 49.67 -24.30
C ASP A 548 16.86 51.20 -24.13
N GLU A 549 16.51 51.65 -22.92
CA GLU A 549 16.41 53.09 -22.59
C GLU A 549 17.75 53.81 -22.78
N LEU A 550 18.85 53.18 -22.37
CA LEU A 550 20.20 53.73 -22.53
C LEU A 550 20.64 53.80 -24.00
N GLN A 551 20.22 52.85 -24.85
CA GLN A 551 20.42 52.93 -26.31
C GLN A 551 19.64 54.10 -26.94
N GLU A 552 18.42 54.34 -26.48
CA GLU A 552 17.62 55.47 -26.96
C GLU A 552 18.27 56.82 -26.59
N ILE A 553 18.80 56.94 -25.35
CA ILE A 553 19.54 58.12 -24.90
C ILE A 553 20.80 58.34 -25.78
N LYS A 554 21.55 57.27 -26.09
CA LYS A 554 22.72 57.32 -26.98
C LYS A 554 22.34 57.85 -28.37
N ARG A 555 21.23 57.37 -28.95
CA ARG A 555 20.71 57.84 -30.24
C ARG A 555 20.34 59.33 -30.24
N GLN A 556 19.77 59.82 -29.13
CA GLN A 556 19.46 61.24 -28.97
C GLN A 556 20.73 62.09 -28.98
N TYR A 557 21.78 61.68 -28.27
CA TYR A 557 23.06 62.41 -28.28
C TYR A 557 23.76 62.37 -29.65
N THR A 558 23.74 61.25 -30.36
CA THR A 558 24.24 61.18 -31.76
C THR A 558 23.53 62.21 -32.66
N SER A 559 22.21 62.33 -32.51
CA SER A 559 21.43 63.30 -33.28
C SER A 559 21.73 64.76 -32.89
N GLN A 560 22.05 65.02 -31.61
CA GLN A 560 22.46 66.35 -31.14
C GLN A 560 23.84 66.75 -31.67
N VAL A 561 24.80 65.83 -31.67
CA VAL A 561 26.15 66.08 -32.23
C VAL A 561 26.07 66.35 -33.73
N ALA A 562 25.31 65.58 -34.49
CA ALA A 562 25.11 65.84 -35.92
C ALA A 562 24.51 67.23 -36.21
N ARG A 563 23.57 67.70 -35.37
CA ARG A 563 23.03 69.08 -35.45
C ARG A 563 24.11 70.12 -35.16
N LEU A 564 24.90 69.94 -34.10
CA LEU A 564 25.99 70.85 -33.78
C LEU A 564 26.98 70.94 -34.95
N ILE A 565 27.42 69.81 -35.50
CA ILE A 565 28.36 69.76 -36.63
C ILE A 565 27.83 70.56 -37.82
N SER A 566 26.54 70.44 -38.12
CA SER A 566 25.90 71.25 -39.16
C SER A 566 25.93 72.76 -38.86
N GLU A 567 25.82 73.18 -37.59
CA GLU A 567 25.83 74.59 -37.19
C GLU A 567 27.24 75.21 -37.20
N ILE A 568 28.27 74.44 -36.83
CA ILE A 568 29.67 74.90 -36.82
C ILE A 568 30.41 74.66 -38.15
N SER A 569 29.81 73.93 -39.09
CA SER A 569 30.39 73.60 -40.40
C SER A 569 30.93 74.82 -41.18
N PRO A 570 30.26 75.98 -41.22
CA PRO A 570 30.81 77.17 -41.89
C PRO A 570 32.13 77.63 -41.27
N SER A 571 32.23 77.63 -39.94
CA SER A 571 33.44 78.01 -39.21
C SER A 571 34.55 76.96 -39.34
N LEU A 572 34.21 75.66 -39.38
CA LEU A 572 35.16 74.59 -39.68
C LEU A 572 35.71 74.68 -41.11
N THR A 573 34.86 75.07 -42.08
CA THR A 573 35.27 75.31 -43.48
C THR A 573 36.26 76.47 -43.54
N GLU A 574 35.94 77.58 -42.89
CA GLU A 574 36.78 78.79 -42.82
C GLU A 574 38.14 78.47 -42.18
N TYR A 575 38.14 77.76 -41.05
CA TYR A 575 39.36 77.34 -40.34
C TYR A 575 40.29 76.50 -41.24
N TYR A 576 39.76 75.44 -41.86
CA TYR A 576 40.55 74.54 -42.70
C TYR A 576 41.10 75.25 -43.94
N THR A 577 40.31 76.13 -44.56
CA THR A 577 40.70 76.87 -45.78
C THR A 577 41.86 77.82 -45.52
N ILE A 578 41.83 78.58 -44.42
CA ILE A 578 42.92 79.51 -44.06
C ILE A 578 44.20 78.74 -43.73
N PHE A 579 44.09 77.65 -42.97
CA PHE A 579 45.22 76.79 -42.62
C PHE A 579 45.91 76.19 -43.86
N ASP A 580 45.13 75.69 -44.82
CA ASP A 580 45.63 75.06 -46.04
C ASP A 580 46.26 76.08 -47.02
N VAL A 581 45.68 77.28 -47.16
CA VAL A 581 46.23 78.33 -48.04
C VAL A 581 47.57 78.86 -47.51
N PHE A 582 47.69 79.16 -46.22
CA PHE A 582 48.93 79.69 -45.64
C PHE A 582 50.11 78.72 -45.79
N ASN A 583 49.88 77.43 -45.53
CA ASN A 583 50.91 76.40 -45.67
C ASN A 583 51.42 76.25 -47.11
N ARG A 584 50.58 76.54 -48.12
CA ARG A 584 50.98 76.47 -49.53
C ARG A 584 51.90 77.62 -49.96
N VAL A 585 51.68 78.84 -49.48
CA VAL A 585 52.40 80.05 -49.96
C VAL A 585 53.63 80.43 -49.13
N LEU A 586 53.78 79.84 -47.95
CA LEU A 586 54.90 80.07 -47.04
C LEU A 586 56.30 79.93 -47.69
N PRO A 587 56.57 78.97 -48.61
CA PRO A 587 57.88 78.86 -49.25
C PRO A 587 58.21 80.04 -50.17
N VAL A 588 57.20 80.56 -50.90
CA VAL A 588 57.38 81.63 -51.88
C VAL A 588 57.52 82.99 -51.19
N LEU A 589 56.83 83.20 -50.06
CA LEU A 589 56.99 84.39 -49.22
C LEU A 589 58.42 84.58 -48.70
N LYS A 590 59.12 83.48 -48.38
CA LYS A 590 60.52 83.52 -47.94
C LYS A 590 61.46 83.99 -49.05
N GLU A 591 61.19 83.60 -50.29
CA GLU A 591 62.00 84.01 -51.44
C GLU A 591 61.85 85.50 -51.77
N LEU A 592 60.61 86.02 -51.71
CA LEU A 592 60.33 87.44 -51.91
C LEU A 592 61.11 88.33 -50.92
N ASN A 593 61.14 87.95 -49.64
CA ASN A 593 61.84 88.72 -48.60
C ASN A 593 63.34 88.90 -48.91
N SER A 594 64.00 87.85 -49.41
CA SER A 594 65.42 87.89 -49.77
C SER A 594 65.72 88.86 -50.92
N LYS A 595 64.78 89.07 -51.84
CA LYS A 595 64.95 90.01 -52.97
C LYS A 595 64.83 91.47 -52.55
N ILE A 596 63.95 91.75 -51.60
CA ILE A 596 63.79 93.10 -51.03
C ILE A 596 65.05 93.53 -50.27
N GLU A 597 65.64 92.61 -49.50
CA GLU A 597 66.91 92.87 -48.79
C GLU A 597 68.03 93.25 -49.77
N HIS A 598 68.09 92.61 -50.94
CA HIS A 598 69.07 92.95 -51.97
C HIS A 598 68.86 94.36 -52.56
N PHE A 599 67.60 94.75 -52.83
CA PHE A 599 67.26 96.11 -53.30
C PHE A 599 67.69 97.21 -52.33
N VAL A 600 67.44 97.00 -51.03
CA VAL A 600 67.82 97.94 -49.97
C VAL A 600 69.35 98.11 -49.91
N GLN A 601 70.11 97.04 -50.09
CA GLN A 601 71.57 97.08 -50.08
C GLN A 601 72.12 97.96 -51.22
N VAL A 602 71.70 97.70 -52.46
CA VAL A 602 72.17 98.47 -53.63
C VAL A 602 71.79 99.95 -53.52
N SER A 603 70.60 100.25 -52.98
CA SER A 603 70.13 101.63 -52.78
C SER A 603 71.03 102.41 -51.80
N ASN A 604 71.44 101.78 -50.70
CA ASN A 604 72.30 102.42 -49.69
C ASN A 604 73.72 102.67 -50.21
N ASP A 605 74.28 101.76 -50.99
CA ASP A 605 75.63 101.90 -51.55
C ASP A 605 75.77 103.19 -52.39
N ILE A 606 74.71 103.57 -53.11
CA ILE A 606 74.66 104.76 -53.96
C ILE A 606 74.43 106.05 -53.19
N ILE A 607 73.59 105.98 -52.15
CA ILE A 607 73.36 107.13 -51.26
C ILE A 607 74.68 107.56 -50.59
N VAL A 608 75.54 106.61 -50.21
CA VAL A 608 76.79 106.88 -49.49
C VAL A 608 77.96 107.26 -50.42
N ALA A 609 77.97 106.82 -51.67
CA ALA A 609 79.07 107.05 -52.62
C ALA A 609 79.45 108.54 -52.81
N GLU A 610 80.74 108.88 -52.88
CA GLU A 610 81.16 110.25 -53.21
C GLU A 610 81.02 110.53 -54.71
N GLU A 611 80.96 111.81 -55.10
CA GLU A 611 80.82 112.20 -56.52
C GLU A 611 81.93 111.61 -57.42
N GLU A 612 83.12 111.39 -56.86
CA GLU A 612 84.28 110.80 -57.54
C GLU A 612 84.08 109.31 -57.87
N ASP A 613 83.40 108.56 -56.98
CA ASP A 613 83.12 107.13 -57.16
C ASP A 613 82.12 106.88 -58.29
N ILE A 614 81.29 107.88 -58.60
CA ILE A 614 80.25 107.82 -59.64
C ILE A 614 80.82 108.22 -61.02
N ALA A 615 82.00 108.85 -61.07
CA ALA A 615 82.58 109.44 -62.28
C ALA A 615 82.89 108.44 -63.42
N GLU A 616 83.12 107.16 -63.10
CA GLU A 616 83.42 106.10 -64.06
C GLU A 616 82.16 105.53 -64.76
N GLY A 617 80.96 105.73 -64.18
CA GLY A 617 79.70 105.18 -64.69
C GLY A 617 78.95 106.08 -65.67
N THR A 618 77.73 105.65 -66.06
CA THR A 618 76.75 106.50 -66.75
C THR A 618 75.37 106.35 -66.12
N PRO A 619 74.57 107.44 -66.03
CA PRO A 619 73.17 107.43 -65.59
C PRO A 619 72.34 106.26 -66.13
N GLU A 620 72.44 105.99 -67.44
CA GLU A 620 71.62 104.97 -68.11
C GLU A 620 71.96 103.54 -67.67
N ALA A 621 73.22 103.27 -67.29
CA ALA A 621 73.64 101.94 -66.87
C ALA A 621 73.09 101.61 -65.47
N PHE A 622 73.12 102.57 -64.55
CA PHE A 622 72.63 102.40 -63.19
C PHE A 622 71.09 102.31 -63.13
N GLU A 623 70.40 103.14 -63.92
CA GLU A 623 68.94 103.05 -64.06
C GLU A 623 68.51 101.64 -64.53
N SER A 624 69.25 101.01 -65.45
CA SER A 624 68.97 99.64 -65.89
C SER A 624 69.19 98.59 -64.80
N GLU A 625 70.17 98.79 -63.90
CA GLU A 625 70.49 97.85 -62.82
C GLU A 625 69.40 97.85 -61.74
N ILE A 626 69.02 99.04 -61.26
CA ILE A 626 67.97 99.20 -60.25
C ILE A 626 66.63 98.67 -60.79
N ASN A 627 66.25 99.03 -62.01
CA ASN A 627 65.00 98.57 -62.61
C ASN A 627 64.94 97.03 -62.73
N SER A 628 66.07 96.35 -62.95
CA SER A 628 66.11 94.88 -62.97
C SER A 628 65.77 94.26 -61.62
N ILE A 629 66.23 94.85 -60.51
CA ILE A 629 65.99 94.33 -59.16
C ILE A 629 64.51 94.53 -58.78
N VAL A 630 63.95 95.69 -59.11
CA VAL A 630 62.53 96.01 -58.86
C VAL A 630 61.60 95.04 -59.60
N GLU A 631 61.93 94.70 -60.85
CA GLU A 631 61.13 93.77 -61.64
C GLU A 631 61.15 92.34 -61.07
N GLU A 632 62.26 91.88 -60.50
CA GLU A 632 62.33 90.58 -59.81
C GLU A 632 61.43 90.53 -58.56
N ILE A 633 61.42 91.61 -57.77
CA ILE A 633 60.55 91.73 -56.58
C ILE A 633 59.08 91.68 -57.00
N LYS A 634 58.71 92.42 -58.05
CA LYS A 634 57.36 92.47 -58.60
C LYS A 634 56.88 91.10 -59.06
N GLN A 635 57.70 90.36 -59.83
CA GLN A 635 57.34 89.03 -60.31
C GLN A 635 57.10 88.03 -59.18
N ARG A 636 57.89 88.09 -58.10
CA ARG A 636 57.70 87.21 -56.94
C ARG A 636 56.46 87.58 -56.13
N ALA A 637 56.20 88.87 -55.90
CA ALA A 637 54.97 89.33 -55.25
C ALA A 637 53.72 88.92 -56.05
N GLU A 638 53.73 89.08 -57.38
CA GLU A 638 52.63 88.65 -58.25
C GLU A 638 52.41 87.13 -58.26
N SER A 639 53.47 86.33 -58.15
CA SER A 639 53.34 84.87 -58.04
C SER A 639 52.57 84.47 -56.79
N ILE A 640 52.82 85.15 -55.67
CA ILE A 640 52.11 84.91 -54.41
C ILE A 640 50.67 85.41 -54.51
N ILE A 641 50.45 86.61 -55.06
CA ILE A 641 49.11 87.16 -55.30
C ILE A 641 48.27 86.21 -56.19
N ARG A 642 48.87 85.58 -57.21
CA ARG A 642 48.19 84.57 -58.05
C ARG A 642 47.81 83.30 -57.28
N GLN A 643 48.62 82.88 -56.31
CA GLN A 643 48.35 81.67 -55.52
C GLN A 643 47.31 81.91 -54.42
N VAL A 644 47.31 83.09 -53.79
CA VAL A 644 46.36 83.43 -52.72
C VAL A 644 45.05 84.08 -53.23
N GLY A 645 45.02 84.52 -54.49
CA GLY A 645 43.90 85.27 -55.06
C GLY A 645 43.73 86.65 -54.42
N ASP A 646 42.50 87.19 -54.44
CA ASP A 646 42.14 88.45 -53.77
C ASP A 646 42.00 88.31 -52.25
N ASN A 647 42.64 87.31 -51.62
CA ASN A 647 42.61 87.20 -50.16
C ASN A 647 43.29 88.46 -49.56
N PRO A 648 42.54 89.34 -48.86
CA PRO A 648 43.07 90.62 -48.42
C PRO A 648 44.20 90.45 -47.39
N LEU A 649 44.24 89.33 -46.66
CA LEU A 649 45.30 89.01 -45.70
C LEU A 649 46.69 88.89 -46.33
N PHE A 650 46.74 88.60 -47.63
CA PHE A 650 48.00 88.41 -48.37
C PHE A 650 48.16 89.45 -49.50
N SER A 651 47.10 89.71 -50.26
CA SER A 651 47.18 90.45 -51.52
C SER A 651 47.36 91.97 -51.35
N GLU A 652 46.80 92.59 -50.30
CA GLU A 652 46.96 94.03 -50.07
C GLU A 652 48.38 94.36 -49.63
N ILE A 653 48.91 93.61 -48.65
CA ILE A 653 50.28 93.74 -48.13
C ILE A 653 51.31 93.64 -49.27
N LEU A 654 51.14 92.65 -50.15
CA LEU A 654 52.06 92.44 -51.27
C LEU A 654 51.95 93.51 -52.36
N LYS A 655 50.76 94.06 -52.62
CA LYS A 655 50.55 95.14 -53.59
C LYS A 655 51.17 96.45 -53.12
N ASP A 656 51.05 96.76 -51.83
CA ASP A 656 51.58 97.99 -51.28
C ASP A 656 53.12 97.96 -51.19
N LEU A 657 53.69 96.80 -50.81
CA LEU A 657 55.14 96.56 -50.83
C LEU A 657 55.77 96.85 -52.21
N VAL A 658 55.16 96.35 -53.29
CA VAL A 658 55.68 96.57 -54.66
C VAL A 658 55.65 98.05 -55.04
N ARG A 659 54.57 98.79 -54.69
CA ARG A 659 54.48 100.23 -54.98
C ARG A 659 55.55 101.04 -54.25
N GLU A 660 55.89 100.65 -53.02
CA GLU A 660 56.93 101.33 -52.24
C GLU A 660 58.33 101.13 -52.85
N VAL A 661 58.63 99.90 -53.30
CA VAL A 661 59.88 99.59 -54.01
C VAL A 661 60.03 100.45 -55.27
N GLU A 662 58.99 100.52 -56.11
CA GLU A 662 59.00 101.28 -57.37
C GLU A 662 59.29 102.79 -57.12
N LYS A 663 58.61 103.41 -56.16
CA LYS A 663 58.83 104.84 -55.87
C LYS A 663 60.22 105.12 -55.31
N ILE A 664 60.75 104.25 -54.46
CA ILE A 664 62.07 104.43 -53.88
C ILE A 664 63.15 104.28 -54.95
N SER A 665 62.98 103.34 -55.91
CA SER A 665 63.93 103.24 -57.02
C SER A 665 64.07 104.52 -57.83
N GLU A 666 62.97 105.23 -58.11
CA GLU A 666 63.00 106.50 -58.85
C GLU A 666 63.87 107.56 -58.12
N ILE A 667 63.75 107.63 -56.79
CA ILE A 667 64.55 108.55 -55.97
C ILE A 667 66.04 108.18 -56.03
N ILE A 668 66.36 106.89 -55.90
CA ILE A 668 67.73 106.39 -55.93
C ILE A 668 68.40 106.67 -57.29
N ILE A 669 67.66 106.51 -58.39
CA ILE A 669 68.13 106.83 -59.73
C ILE A 669 68.46 108.32 -59.87
N GLU A 670 67.59 109.22 -59.39
CA GLU A 670 67.85 110.65 -59.49
C GLU A 670 68.99 111.12 -58.56
N ILE A 671 69.21 110.48 -57.40
CA ILE A 671 70.40 110.71 -56.56
C ILE A 671 71.68 110.38 -57.32
N TYR A 672 71.69 109.27 -58.04
CA TYR A 672 72.82 108.90 -58.90
C TYR A 672 73.05 109.95 -60.00
N ASN A 673 71.98 110.38 -60.67
CA ASN A 673 72.03 111.40 -61.72
C ASN A 673 72.60 112.73 -61.22
N GLN A 674 72.12 113.19 -60.05
CA GLN A 674 72.59 114.43 -59.44
C GLN A 674 74.09 114.37 -59.22
N LYS A 675 74.58 113.35 -58.51
CA LYS A 675 76.01 113.20 -58.21
C LYS A 675 76.85 113.13 -59.49
N TYR A 676 76.39 112.40 -60.51
CA TYR A 676 77.06 112.31 -61.81
C TYR A 676 77.21 113.66 -62.51
N TRP A 677 76.12 114.44 -62.64
CA TRP A 677 76.14 115.72 -63.33
C TRP A 677 76.89 116.81 -62.56
N CYS A 678 76.80 116.81 -61.23
CA CYS A 678 77.55 117.74 -60.39
C CYS A 678 79.06 117.52 -60.53
N TYR A 679 79.50 116.26 -60.60
CA TYR A 679 80.89 115.91 -60.87
C TYR A 679 81.37 116.47 -62.23
N LYS A 680 80.61 116.22 -63.31
CA LYS A 680 80.94 116.71 -64.67
C LYS A 680 81.00 118.24 -64.75
N SER A 681 80.13 118.93 -64.02
CA SER A 681 80.09 120.40 -63.95
C SER A 681 81.37 120.98 -63.33
N ARG A 682 81.76 120.47 -62.15
CA ARG A 682 82.93 120.95 -61.40
C ARG A 682 84.25 120.68 -62.15
N HIS A 683 84.31 119.57 -62.89
CA HIS A 683 85.51 119.12 -63.60
C HIS A 683 85.51 119.43 -65.11
N ALA A 684 84.66 120.33 -65.58
CA ALA A 684 84.57 120.68 -67.00
C ALA A 684 85.92 121.19 -67.55
N SER A 685 86.36 120.61 -68.67
CA SER A 685 87.61 120.93 -69.35
C SER A 685 87.60 122.37 -69.90
N PHE A 686 88.79 122.91 -70.20
CA PHE A 686 88.90 124.24 -70.78
C PHE A 686 88.06 124.39 -72.06
N VAL A 687 88.06 123.38 -72.94
CA VAL A 687 87.25 123.35 -74.17
C VAL A 687 85.75 123.41 -73.86
N GLU A 688 85.29 122.69 -72.83
CA GLU A 688 83.88 122.66 -72.43
C GLU A 688 83.42 123.98 -71.79
N LYS A 689 84.34 124.72 -71.16
CA LYS A 689 84.07 126.06 -70.63
C LYS A 689 83.88 127.10 -71.74
N ILE A 690 84.65 127.04 -72.84
CA ILE A 690 84.47 127.99 -73.96
C ILE A 690 83.29 127.62 -74.87
N THR A 691 82.96 126.33 -74.99
CA THR A 691 81.84 125.84 -75.83
C THR A 691 80.48 125.92 -75.14
N GLY A 692 80.42 126.36 -73.87
CA GLY A 692 79.18 126.52 -73.11
C GLY A 692 78.65 125.24 -72.45
N LYS A 693 79.29 124.08 -72.66
CA LYS A 693 78.88 122.79 -72.08
C LYS A 693 78.95 122.73 -70.55
N ALA A 694 79.92 123.42 -69.94
CA ALA A 694 80.04 123.47 -68.48
C ALA A 694 78.77 124.03 -67.79
N ARG A 695 78.02 124.90 -68.49
CA ARG A 695 76.75 125.44 -67.98
C ARG A 695 75.64 124.41 -68.02
N VAL A 696 75.56 123.61 -69.09
CA VAL A 696 74.58 122.51 -69.21
C VAL A 696 74.75 121.48 -68.10
N TYR A 697 75.99 121.11 -67.75
CA TYR A 697 76.23 120.17 -66.64
C TYR A 697 75.80 120.73 -65.29
N LYS A 698 75.97 122.03 -65.08
CA LYS A 698 75.50 122.69 -63.86
C LYS A 698 73.98 122.72 -63.80
N ASP A 699 73.32 123.05 -64.90
CA ASP A 699 71.86 123.09 -64.99
C ASP A 699 71.27 121.69 -64.77
N GLU A 700 71.88 120.61 -65.29
CA GLU A 700 71.42 119.23 -65.03
C GLU A 700 71.62 118.75 -63.58
N CYS A 701 72.72 119.15 -62.93
CA CYS A 701 72.96 118.90 -61.50
C CYS A 701 71.87 119.58 -60.63
N GLU A 702 71.57 120.85 -60.89
CA GLU A 702 70.52 121.60 -60.17
C GLU A 702 69.11 121.03 -60.48
N ASN A 703 68.84 120.66 -61.74
CA ASN A 703 67.56 120.03 -62.11
C ASN A 703 67.33 118.66 -61.46
N ALA A 704 68.41 117.88 -61.24
CA ALA A 704 68.31 116.59 -60.54
C ALA A 704 68.00 116.80 -59.04
N GLU A 705 68.58 117.82 -58.41
CA GLU A 705 68.28 118.18 -57.01
C GLU A 705 66.81 118.58 -56.81
N ASP A 706 66.25 119.36 -57.75
CA ASP A 706 64.84 119.72 -57.77
C ASP A 706 63.94 118.49 -57.98
N ARG A 707 64.35 117.52 -58.82
CA ARG A 707 63.62 116.27 -59.04
C ARG A 707 63.59 115.39 -57.80
N ILE A 708 64.73 115.21 -57.13
CA ILE A 708 64.81 114.46 -55.87
C ILE A 708 63.89 115.09 -54.82
N SER A 709 63.94 116.41 -54.66
CA SER A 709 63.06 117.12 -53.70
C SER A 709 61.57 116.91 -54.01
N ASN A 710 61.18 116.91 -55.29
CA ASN A 710 59.80 116.62 -55.68
C ASN A 710 59.39 115.16 -55.43
N LEU A 711 60.27 114.21 -55.72
CA LEU A 711 60.00 112.78 -55.46
C LEU A 711 59.90 112.49 -53.96
N LEU A 712 60.77 113.08 -53.13
CA LEU A 712 60.70 112.96 -51.67
C LEU A 712 59.39 113.52 -51.10
N ASN A 713 58.91 114.66 -51.62
CA ASN A 713 57.61 115.22 -51.21
C ASN A 713 56.42 114.32 -51.62
N ASN A 714 56.57 113.51 -52.67
CA ASN A 714 55.51 112.65 -53.21
C ASN A 714 55.58 111.17 -52.73
N LEU A 715 56.61 110.79 -51.97
CA LEU A 715 56.81 109.40 -51.53
C LEU A 715 55.69 108.92 -50.58
N GLY A 716 55.22 109.82 -49.71
CA GLY A 716 54.28 109.49 -48.62
C GLY A 716 54.98 108.90 -47.40
N PHE A 717 54.23 108.16 -46.56
CA PHE A 717 54.76 107.41 -45.42
C PHE A 717 54.84 105.92 -45.78
N PRO A 718 55.99 105.41 -46.27
CA PRO A 718 56.11 103.99 -46.62
C PRO A 718 56.11 103.11 -45.36
N GLN A 719 55.40 101.98 -45.41
CA GLN A 719 55.22 101.04 -44.29
C GLN A 719 56.18 99.85 -44.33
N TYR A 720 56.66 99.47 -45.51
CA TYR A 720 57.45 98.26 -45.71
C TYR A 720 58.90 98.56 -46.10
N ILE A 721 59.15 99.68 -46.78
CA ILE A 721 60.51 100.17 -47.09
C ILE A 721 60.68 101.62 -46.64
N MET A 722 61.43 101.85 -45.56
CA MET A 722 61.66 103.16 -44.98
C MET A 722 62.85 103.87 -45.63
N LEU A 723 62.66 105.13 -46.02
CA LEU A 723 63.72 105.99 -46.54
C LEU A 723 64.07 107.05 -45.50
N HIS A 724 65.33 107.07 -45.06
CA HIS A 724 65.87 108.00 -44.08
C HIS A 724 66.40 109.24 -44.79
N SER A 725 65.88 110.43 -44.45
CA SER A 725 66.37 111.70 -44.96
C SER A 725 66.44 112.76 -43.87
N ASN A 726 67.40 113.68 -43.99
CA ASN A 726 67.66 114.75 -43.05
C ASN A 726 67.91 116.06 -43.81
N MET A 727 67.12 117.10 -43.51
CA MET A 727 67.23 118.42 -44.16
C MET A 727 67.20 118.37 -45.70
N GLY A 728 66.45 117.43 -46.27
CA GLY A 728 66.33 117.25 -47.74
C GLY A 728 67.41 116.36 -48.36
N ILE A 729 68.35 115.84 -47.57
CA ILE A 729 69.40 114.92 -48.01
C ILE A 729 69.01 113.50 -47.60
N VAL A 730 69.02 112.55 -48.54
CA VAL A 730 68.77 111.14 -48.26
C VAL A 730 70.00 110.52 -47.60
N GLU A 731 69.83 109.85 -46.45
CA GLU A 731 70.88 109.22 -45.64
C GLU A 731 70.88 107.67 -45.74
N GLY A 732 69.75 107.03 -46.08
CA GLY A 732 69.68 105.56 -46.25
C GLY A 732 68.27 104.97 -46.48
N VAL A 733 68.18 103.63 -46.65
CA VAL A 733 66.95 102.84 -46.87
C VAL A 733 66.93 101.57 -45.98
N GLU A 734 65.78 101.15 -45.44
CA GLU A 734 65.57 99.92 -44.60
C GLU A 734 64.25 99.20 -44.97
N ALA A 735 64.12 97.86 -44.78
CA ALA A 735 62.87 97.10 -45.04
C ALA A 735 62.45 96.11 -43.92
N ILE A 736 61.14 95.86 -43.78
CA ILE A 736 60.54 94.93 -42.77
C ILE A 736 60.44 93.48 -43.30
N ASN A 737 60.54 92.47 -42.40
CA ASN A 737 60.35 91.05 -42.75
C ASN A 737 58.86 90.69 -43.01
N ILE A 738 58.56 90.31 -44.25
CA ILE A 738 57.19 90.05 -44.71
C ILE A 738 56.64 88.70 -44.22
N VAL A 739 57.50 87.71 -43.94
CA VAL A 739 57.11 86.33 -43.58
C VAL A 739 56.52 86.26 -42.16
N SER A 740 57.18 86.91 -41.19
CA SER A 740 56.71 86.94 -39.80
C SER A 740 55.37 87.68 -39.68
N THR A 741 55.24 88.79 -40.39
CA THR A 741 54.04 89.65 -40.38
C THR A 741 52.80 88.88 -40.85
N ILE A 742 52.89 88.17 -41.97
CA ILE A 742 51.77 87.36 -42.49
C ILE A 742 51.48 86.16 -41.59
N GLY A 743 52.51 85.53 -41.00
CA GLY A 743 52.34 84.38 -40.09
C GLY A 743 51.57 84.72 -38.80
N GLU A 744 51.86 85.87 -38.17
CA GLU A 744 51.17 86.31 -36.97
C GLU A 744 49.68 86.61 -37.23
N ILE A 745 49.38 87.24 -38.37
CA ILE A 745 48.01 87.55 -38.78
C ILE A 745 47.18 86.27 -38.97
N VAL A 746 47.73 85.27 -39.66
CA VAL A 746 47.06 83.99 -39.89
C VAL A 746 46.81 83.24 -38.59
N SER A 747 47.80 83.19 -37.69
CA SER A 747 47.65 82.54 -36.38
C SER A 747 46.53 83.17 -35.56
N LYS A 748 46.47 84.50 -35.52
CA LYS A 748 45.42 85.24 -34.80
C LYS A 748 44.02 84.97 -35.35
N GLU A 749 43.87 84.88 -36.67
CA GLU A 749 42.60 84.56 -37.30
C GLU A 749 42.15 83.10 -37.04
N LEU A 750 43.07 82.14 -37.12
CA LEU A 750 42.75 80.74 -36.79
C LEU A 750 42.33 80.59 -35.32
N SER A 751 43.03 81.24 -34.39
CA SER A 751 42.61 81.24 -32.97
C SER A 751 41.24 81.88 -32.76
N ARG A 752 40.93 82.99 -33.45
CA ARG A 752 39.60 83.64 -33.38
C ARG A 752 38.49 82.70 -33.84
N ILE A 753 38.70 81.99 -34.95
CA ILE A 753 37.73 81.02 -35.48
C ILE A 753 37.61 79.82 -34.52
N GLY A 754 38.73 79.34 -33.97
CA GLY A 754 38.77 78.28 -32.96
C GLY A 754 37.93 78.61 -31.71
N THR A 755 38.11 79.79 -31.13
CA THR A 755 37.32 80.24 -29.97
C THR A 755 35.82 80.38 -30.30
N ASN A 756 35.46 80.79 -31.52
CA ASN A 756 34.06 80.86 -31.93
C ASN A 756 33.42 79.46 -32.03
N ILE A 757 34.16 78.47 -32.55
CA ILE A 757 33.74 77.07 -32.57
C ILE A 757 33.57 76.56 -31.13
N GLU A 758 34.50 76.86 -30.25
CA GLU A 758 34.46 76.46 -28.84
C GLU A 758 33.24 77.04 -28.11
N VAL A 759 32.96 78.34 -28.24
CA VAL A 759 31.77 78.98 -27.64
C VAL A 759 30.47 78.36 -28.15
N LYS A 760 30.34 78.15 -29.47
CA LYS A 760 29.14 77.49 -30.04
C LYS A 760 28.99 76.04 -29.57
N THR A 761 30.10 75.36 -29.33
CA THR A 761 30.12 73.99 -28.79
C THR A 761 29.72 73.97 -27.32
N LEU A 762 30.19 74.94 -26.53
CA LEU A 762 29.86 75.14 -25.12
C LEU A 762 28.37 75.46 -24.91
N ASP A 763 27.81 76.37 -25.70
CA ASP A 763 26.40 76.78 -25.59
C ASP A 763 25.43 75.64 -25.92
N ASN A 764 25.77 74.81 -26.91
CA ASN A 764 24.89 73.75 -27.39
C ASN A 764 25.00 72.43 -26.63
N ILE A 765 26.18 72.07 -26.08
CA ILE A 765 26.42 70.75 -25.47
C ILE A 765 26.78 70.83 -23.96
N ARG A 766 27.02 72.02 -23.39
CA ARG A 766 27.38 72.22 -21.95
C ARG A 766 28.52 71.30 -21.49
N LEU A 767 29.64 71.35 -22.19
CA LEU A 767 30.83 70.53 -21.91
C LEU A 767 31.95 71.43 -21.35
N GLY A 768 32.22 71.35 -20.05
CA GLY A 768 33.06 72.32 -19.36
C GLY A 768 34.55 72.32 -19.72
N ASP A 769 35.11 71.26 -20.28
CA ASP A 769 36.57 71.13 -20.50
C ASP A 769 36.86 70.09 -21.59
N LEU A 770 36.42 70.33 -22.83
CA LEU A 770 36.75 69.44 -23.94
C LEU A 770 37.88 70.06 -24.77
N ASP A 771 39.11 69.64 -24.49
CA ASP A 771 40.32 70.06 -25.21
C ASP A 771 40.41 69.36 -26.57
N ILE A 772 39.70 69.93 -27.56
CA ILE A 772 39.75 69.46 -28.95
C ILE A 772 40.76 70.32 -29.73
N SER A 773 41.94 69.75 -29.97
CA SER A 773 42.95 70.37 -30.84
C SER A 773 42.53 70.28 -32.32
N LEU A 774 41.82 71.30 -32.81
CA LEU A 774 41.44 71.41 -34.22
C LEU A 774 42.68 71.44 -35.15
N GLU A 775 43.80 71.97 -34.67
CA GLU A 775 45.07 71.99 -35.39
C GLU A 775 45.64 70.57 -35.59
N ASP A 776 45.60 69.71 -34.56
CA ASP A 776 46.09 68.33 -34.67
C ASP A 776 45.21 67.49 -35.59
N ILE A 777 43.89 67.70 -35.55
CA ILE A 777 42.95 67.03 -36.46
C ILE A 777 43.19 67.52 -37.89
N ALA A 778 43.35 68.82 -38.12
CA ALA A 778 43.62 69.40 -39.44
C ALA A 778 44.95 68.92 -40.04
N LYS A 779 46.03 68.82 -39.24
CA LYS A 779 47.34 68.28 -39.68
C LYS A 779 47.27 66.82 -40.12
N LYS A 780 46.41 66.02 -39.48
CA LYS A 780 46.24 64.58 -39.76
C LYS A 780 45.26 64.30 -40.90
N SER A 781 44.42 65.27 -41.23
CA SER A 781 43.37 65.13 -42.24
C SER A 781 43.93 65.41 -43.64
N ARG A 782 43.61 64.54 -44.61
CA ARG A 782 44.05 64.70 -46.00
C ARG A 782 43.19 65.69 -46.76
N ASP A 783 41.93 65.80 -46.37
CA ASP A 783 40.94 66.69 -46.96
C ASP A 783 39.93 67.18 -45.90
N TYR A 784 39.02 68.05 -46.33
CA TYR A 784 37.99 68.63 -45.47
C TYR A 784 36.95 67.61 -44.97
N ASN A 785 36.64 66.56 -45.74
CA ASN A 785 35.64 65.58 -45.34
C ASN A 785 36.17 64.67 -44.22
N GLU A 786 37.43 64.24 -44.34
CA GLU A 786 38.12 63.48 -43.29
C GLU A 786 38.26 64.32 -42.00
N PHE A 787 38.55 65.62 -42.15
CA PHE A 787 38.57 66.56 -41.03
C PHE A 787 37.20 66.64 -40.34
N LEU A 788 36.12 66.86 -41.10
CA LEU A 788 34.78 67.04 -40.55
C LEU A 788 34.27 65.77 -39.85
N HIS A 789 34.51 64.59 -40.44
CA HIS A 789 34.15 63.31 -39.82
C HIS A 789 34.94 63.05 -38.52
N SER A 790 36.24 63.36 -38.52
CA SER A 790 37.09 63.19 -37.33
C SER A 790 36.67 64.11 -36.18
N VAL A 791 36.21 65.32 -36.49
CA VAL A 791 35.65 66.25 -35.49
C VAL A 791 34.33 65.70 -34.93
N GLU A 792 33.43 65.21 -35.78
CA GLU A 792 32.15 64.60 -35.37
C GLU A 792 32.35 63.39 -34.45
N GLU A 793 33.22 62.46 -34.84
CA GLU A 793 33.50 61.25 -34.08
C GLU A 793 34.14 61.57 -32.72
N THR A 794 35.06 62.52 -32.69
CA THR A 794 35.74 62.94 -31.46
C THR A 794 34.76 63.58 -30.47
N ILE A 795 33.89 64.49 -30.92
CA ILE A 795 32.87 65.12 -30.08
C ILE A 795 31.90 64.07 -29.51
N LEU A 796 31.42 63.13 -30.35
CA LEU A 796 30.49 62.09 -29.91
C LEU A 796 31.11 61.16 -28.87
N ARG A 797 32.36 60.73 -29.08
CA ARG A 797 33.05 59.82 -28.15
C ARG A 797 33.22 60.42 -26.76
N GLU A 798 33.72 61.64 -26.70
CA GLU A 798 33.97 62.32 -25.43
C GLU A 798 32.66 62.67 -24.70
N LEU A 799 31.59 63.02 -25.42
CA LEU A 799 30.26 63.27 -24.84
C LEU A 799 29.68 62.01 -24.19
N LEU A 800 29.76 60.86 -24.85
CA LEU A 800 29.27 59.59 -24.31
C LEU A 800 30.08 59.12 -23.09
N ALA A 801 31.39 59.39 -23.09
CA ALA A 801 32.27 59.13 -21.95
C ALA A 801 31.94 60.04 -20.75
N TYR A 802 31.82 61.35 -20.98
CA TYR A 802 31.49 62.34 -19.94
C TYR A 802 30.14 62.04 -19.27
N LYS A 803 29.13 61.60 -20.03
CA LYS A 803 27.81 61.24 -19.49
C LYS A 803 27.77 59.86 -18.82
N GLY A 804 28.87 59.12 -18.79
CA GLY A 804 28.94 57.78 -18.17
C GLY A 804 28.14 56.69 -18.91
N ILE A 805 27.64 56.98 -20.11
CA ILE A 805 26.76 56.09 -20.87
C ILE A 805 27.51 54.83 -21.31
N SER A 806 28.73 54.98 -21.83
CA SER A 806 29.56 53.86 -22.29
C SER A 806 29.92 52.89 -21.16
N THR A 807 30.17 53.40 -19.94
CA THR A 807 30.49 52.57 -18.77
C THR A 807 29.27 51.77 -18.33
N ARG A 808 28.10 52.43 -18.21
CA ARG A 808 26.85 51.78 -17.80
C ARG A 808 26.36 50.75 -18.84
N GLU A 809 26.56 51.00 -20.13
CA GLU A 809 26.28 50.04 -21.21
C GLU A 809 27.06 48.73 -21.00
N HIS A 810 28.35 48.83 -20.65
CA HIS A 810 29.20 47.67 -20.43
C HIS A 810 28.82 46.88 -19.16
N GLU A 811 28.52 47.58 -18.06
CA GLU A 811 28.02 46.98 -16.81
C GLU A 811 26.72 46.20 -17.03
N LEU A 812 25.72 46.85 -17.63
CA LEU A 812 24.42 46.24 -17.91
C LEU A 812 24.55 45.00 -18.80
N LYS A 813 25.41 45.04 -19.83
CA LYS A 813 25.66 43.89 -20.69
C LYS A 813 26.29 42.72 -19.91
N SER A 814 27.28 43.00 -19.06
CA SER A 814 27.89 41.98 -18.20
C SER A 814 26.90 41.35 -17.23
N GLU A 815 26.03 42.16 -16.61
CA GLU A 815 24.98 41.68 -15.70
C GLU A 815 23.92 40.84 -16.42
N ILE A 816 23.45 41.28 -17.60
CA ILE A 816 22.51 40.53 -18.43
C ILE A 816 23.10 39.18 -18.85
N ASP A 817 24.36 39.14 -19.29
CA ASP A 817 25.01 37.90 -19.71
C ASP A 817 25.15 36.91 -18.54
N LYS A 818 25.60 37.39 -17.36
CA LYS A 818 25.71 36.56 -16.15
C LYS A 818 24.35 35.99 -15.72
N LEU A 819 23.31 36.81 -15.67
CA LEU A 819 21.97 36.35 -15.29
C LEU A 819 21.36 35.41 -16.33
N SER A 820 21.59 35.65 -17.63
CA SER A 820 21.11 34.78 -18.71
C SER A 820 21.71 33.37 -18.61
N VAL A 821 23.02 33.28 -18.35
CA VAL A 821 23.71 32.00 -18.10
C VAL A 821 23.14 31.31 -16.85
N ASN A 822 22.80 32.06 -15.79
CA ASN A 822 22.22 31.47 -14.59
C ASN A 822 20.82 30.89 -14.83
N VAL A 823 19.94 31.61 -15.53
CA VAL A 823 18.60 31.12 -15.91
C VAL A 823 18.70 29.83 -16.74
N GLN A 824 19.65 29.76 -17.67
CA GLN A 824 19.88 28.56 -18.48
C GLN A 824 20.33 27.36 -17.62
N LYS A 825 21.24 27.57 -16.67
CA LYS A 825 21.69 26.52 -15.74
C LYS A 825 20.56 25.99 -14.86
N LEU A 826 19.75 26.88 -14.29
CA LEU A 826 18.59 26.51 -13.47
C LEU A 826 17.53 25.75 -14.28
N SER A 827 17.31 26.13 -15.54
CA SER A 827 16.37 25.44 -16.44
C SER A 827 16.84 24.03 -16.79
N GLN A 828 18.12 23.84 -17.10
CA GLN A 828 18.72 22.52 -17.33
C GLN A 828 18.61 21.63 -16.09
N LEU A 829 18.82 22.19 -14.90
CA LEU A 829 18.67 21.49 -13.63
C LEU A 829 17.22 21.04 -13.41
N LYS A 830 16.24 21.89 -13.71
CA LYS A 830 14.81 21.55 -13.65
C LYS A 830 14.48 20.36 -14.56
N GLU A 831 15.02 20.32 -15.78
CA GLU A 831 14.83 19.18 -16.70
C GLU A 831 15.43 17.88 -16.16
N LYS A 832 16.62 17.95 -15.54
CA LYS A 832 17.22 16.78 -14.88
C LYS A 832 16.32 16.23 -13.77
N ILE A 833 15.82 17.11 -12.87
CA ILE A 833 14.91 16.72 -11.79
C ILE A 833 13.61 16.07 -12.34
N ALA A 834 13.08 16.56 -13.46
CA ALA A 834 11.89 15.97 -14.08
C ALA A 834 12.13 14.53 -14.61
N ARG A 835 13.33 14.21 -15.11
CA ARG A 835 13.68 12.83 -15.53
C ARG A 835 13.76 11.88 -14.33
N ILE A 836 14.34 12.34 -13.22
CA ILE A 836 14.40 11.58 -11.97
C ILE A 836 13.00 11.25 -11.46
N GLU A 837 12.06 12.21 -11.54
CA GLU A 837 10.69 12.03 -11.09
C GLU A 837 10.00 10.85 -11.79
N ASN A 838 10.21 10.68 -13.10
CA ASN A 838 9.67 9.54 -13.84
C ASN A 838 10.26 8.21 -13.35
N ASN A 839 11.59 8.13 -13.17
CA ASN A 839 12.23 6.92 -12.63
C ASN A 839 11.73 6.57 -11.22
N ILE A 840 11.51 7.59 -10.38
CA ILE A 840 10.96 7.40 -9.02
C ILE A 840 9.52 6.91 -9.08
N ARG A 841 8.72 7.41 -10.04
CA ARG A 841 7.35 6.94 -10.26
C ARG A 841 7.33 5.47 -10.68
N ASP A 842 8.16 5.08 -11.63
CA ASP A 842 8.25 3.69 -12.10
C ASP A 842 8.66 2.73 -10.96
N ILE A 843 9.67 3.12 -10.16
CA ILE A 843 10.08 2.36 -8.97
C ILE A 843 8.94 2.32 -7.94
N ARG A 844 8.19 3.41 -7.77
CA ARG A 844 7.08 3.46 -6.82
C ARG A 844 5.94 2.52 -7.21
N ASP A 845 5.58 2.45 -8.49
CA ASP A 845 4.54 1.55 -8.99
C ASP A 845 4.92 0.08 -8.70
N LEU A 846 6.20 -0.27 -8.88
CA LEU A 846 6.71 -1.59 -8.52
C LEU A 846 6.67 -1.83 -7.00
N ILE A 847 6.99 -0.82 -6.17
CA ILE A 847 6.90 -0.91 -4.70
C ILE A 847 5.45 -1.12 -4.24
N ASP A 848 4.49 -0.46 -4.88
CA ASP A 848 3.06 -0.61 -4.56
C ASP A 848 2.57 -2.03 -4.88
N GLU A 849 2.95 -2.56 -6.05
CA GLU A 849 2.69 -3.95 -6.43
C GLU A 849 3.34 -4.93 -5.44
N TYR A 850 4.62 -4.73 -5.10
CA TYR A 850 5.33 -5.50 -4.08
C TYR A 850 4.61 -5.47 -2.72
N SER A 851 4.12 -4.32 -2.30
CA SER A 851 3.42 -4.14 -1.02
C SER A 851 2.08 -4.87 -0.99
N GLU A 852 1.37 -4.94 -2.12
CA GLU A 852 0.16 -5.76 -2.25
C GLU A 852 0.49 -7.26 -2.20
N ILE A 853 1.50 -7.71 -2.96
CA ILE A 853 1.98 -9.10 -2.94
C ILE A 853 2.39 -9.51 -1.52
N LYS A 854 3.15 -8.65 -0.80
CA LYS A 854 3.59 -8.90 0.57
C LYS A 854 2.42 -9.02 1.55
N ARG A 855 1.39 -8.17 1.42
CA ARG A 855 0.15 -8.26 2.22
C ARG A 855 -0.61 -9.55 1.95
N ASN A 856 -0.77 -9.92 0.68
CA ASN A 856 -1.44 -11.16 0.28
C ASN A 856 -0.68 -12.39 0.79
N MET A 857 0.65 -12.42 0.62
CA MET A 857 1.53 -13.46 1.16
C MET A 857 1.33 -13.61 2.67
N LYS A 858 1.43 -12.51 3.43
CA LYS A 858 1.25 -12.53 4.89
C LYS A 858 -0.14 -13.05 5.27
N SER A 859 -1.19 -12.61 4.60
CA SER A 859 -2.55 -13.10 4.85
C SER A 859 -2.68 -14.61 4.64
N GLN A 860 -2.00 -15.19 3.64
CA GLN A 860 -2.03 -16.64 3.44
C GLN A 860 -1.25 -17.39 4.54
N PHE A 861 -0.08 -16.88 4.95
CA PHE A 861 0.64 -17.45 6.09
C PHE A 861 -0.15 -17.33 7.40
N ASP A 862 -0.82 -16.21 7.66
CA ASP A 862 -1.65 -16.02 8.86
C ASP A 862 -2.86 -16.99 8.87
N LYS A 863 -3.50 -17.23 7.71
CA LYS A 863 -4.56 -18.24 7.58
C LYS A 863 -4.07 -19.65 7.89
N LEU A 864 -2.87 -19.96 7.41
CA LEU A 864 -2.23 -21.25 7.60
C LEU A 864 -1.80 -21.47 9.05
N ASP A 865 -1.22 -20.45 9.69
CA ASP A 865 -0.91 -20.46 11.12
C ASP A 865 -2.18 -20.66 11.95
N LYS A 866 -3.27 -19.93 11.63
CA LYS A 866 -4.56 -20.10 12.30
C LYS A 866 -5.12 -21.52 12.14
N ALA A 867 -5.08 -22.08 10.93
CA ALA A 867 -5.55 -23.44 10.68
C ALA A 867 -4.74 -24.48 11.49
N LEU A 868 -3.43 -24.27 11.65
CA LEU A 868 -2.58 -25.11 12.50
C LEU A 868 -2.87 -24.93 13.99
N GLU A 869 -3.08 -23.70 14.45
CA GLU A 869 -3.46 -23.41 15.84
C GLU A 869 -4.81 -24.05 16.19
N GLU A 870 -5.82 -23.93 15.32
CA GLU A 870 -7.12 -24.57 15.50
C GLU A 870 -6.99 -26.09 15.59
N ARG A 871 -6.15 -26.69 14.73
CA ARG A 871 -5.86 -28.12 14.74
C ARG A 871 -5.15 -28.56 16.03
N GLU A 872 -4.19 -27.78 16.52
CA GLU A 872 -3.53 -28.04 17.79
C GLU A 872 -4.44 -27.89 18.99
N GLN A 873 -5.27 -26.86 19.01
CA GLN A 873 -6.27 -26.68 20.06
C GLN A 873 -7.22 -27.88 20.08
N PHE A 874 -7.63 -28.38 18.91
CA PHE A 874 -8.45 -29.58 18.81
C PHE A 874 -7.71 -30.83 19.30
N SER A 875 -6.44 -31.02 18.91
CA SER A 875 -5.61 -32.15 19.36
C SER A 875 -5.33 -32.12 20.87
N ARG A 876 -5.23 -30.92 21.47
CA ARG A 876 -5.02 -30.73 22.92
C ARG A 876 -6.29 -30.86 23.76
N LYS A 877 -7.48 -30.85 23.16
CA LYS A 877 -8.72 -31.23 23.87
C LYS A 877 -8.73 -32.75 24.07
N SER A 878 -7.93 -33.22 25.02
CA SER A 878 -7.65 -34.62 25.31
C SER A 878 -8.83 -35.44 25.85
N GLU A 879 -10.05 -34.89 25.89
CA GLU A 879 -11.22 -35.51 26.54
C GLU A 879 -12.51 -35.29 25.73
N THR A 880 -12.47 -35.61 24.43
CA THR A 880 -13.62 -35.49 23.52
C THR A 880 -14.03 -36.85 22.92
N TYR A 881 -15.18 -36.87 22.23
CA TYR A 881 -15.66 -38.04 21.47
C TYR A 881 -14.82 -38.36 20.22
N LYS A 882 -13.87 -37.49 19.86
CA LYS A 882 -13.11 -37.61 18.62
C LYS A 882 -11.60 -37.57 18.90
N ILE A 883 -10.89 -38.55 18.35
CA ILE A 883 -9.42 -38.55 18.28
C ILE A 883 -9.04 -38.23 16.84
N ILE A 884 -8.30 -37.15 16.64
CA ILE A 884 -7.72 -36.81 15.33
C ILE A 884 -6.29 -37.32 15.32
N TYR A 885 -5.98 -38.17 14.33
CA TYR A 885 -4.68 -38.79 14.18
C TYR A 885 -3.98 -38.30 12.92
N ASP A 886 -2.76 -37.81 13.10
CA ASP A 886 -1.91 -37.34 12.01
C ASP A 886 -1.20 -38.53 11.35
N PRO A 887 -1.53 -38.85 10.09
CA PRO A 887 -0.93 -39.96 9.37
C PRO A 887 0.55 -39.74 9.06
N ASP A 888 1.27 -40.84 8.82
CA ASP A 888 2.62 -40.75 8.27
C ASP A 888 2.61 -39.94 6.96
N PRO A 889 3.51 -38.97 6.75
CA PRO A 889 3.50 -38.10 5.58
C PRO A 889 3.60 -38.83 4.23
N THR A 890 4.11 -40.06 4.20
CA THR A 890 4.13 -40.90 3.00
C THR A 890 2.72 -41.30 2.53
N ILE A 891 1.77 -41.45 3.46
CA ILE A 891 0.36 -41.78 3.17
C ILE A 891 -0.30 -40.65 2.40
N VAL A 892 0.00 -39.39 2.72
CA VAL A 892 -0.53 -38.21 2.02
C VAL A 892 -0.14 -38.24 0.53
N GLY A 893 1.09 -38.64 0.23
CA GLY A 893 1.56 -38.79 -1.15
C GLY A 893 0.87 -39.93 -1.91
N VAL A 894 0.48 -41.00 -1.23
CA VAL A 894 -0.34 -42.07 -1.82
C VAL A 894 -1.75 -41.56 -2.13
N VAL A 895 -2.37 -40.83 -1.19
CA VAL A 895 -3.72 -40.27 -1.36
C VAL A 895 -3.81 -39.37 -2.58
N GLN A 896 -2.83 -38.49 -2.78
CA GLN A 896 -2.84 -37.53 -3.90
C GLN A 896 -2.82 -38.20 -5.28
N ARG A 897 -2.31 -39.43 -5.37
CA ARG A 897 -2.23 -40.19 -6.63
C ARG A 897 -3.43 -41.11 -6.85
N MET A 898 -4.37 -41.16 -5.90
CA MET A 898 -5.44 -42.14 -5.87
C MET A 898 -6.82 -41.47 -5.84
N GLU A 899 -7.60 -41.64 -6.91
CA GLU A 899 -8.96 -41.13 -6.97
C GLU A 899 -9.91 -41.91 -6.04
N GLY A 900 -10.72 -41.19 -5.27
CA GLY A 900 -11.61 -41.79 -4.27
C GLY A 900 -10.86 -42.61 -3.21
N ALA A 901 -9.68 -42.13 -2.79
CA ALA A 901 -8.88 -42.73 -1.73
C ALA A 901 -9.68 -42.84 -0.42
N ASN A 902 -9.43 -43.91 0.33
CA ASN A 902 -9.94 -44.16 1.66
C ASN A 902 -8.92 -44.98 2.44
N LEU A 903 -9.15 -45.17 3.75
CA LEU A 903 -8.22 -45.87 4.63
C LEU A 903 -7.82 -47.25 4.09
N ALA A 904 -8.80 -48.07 3.68
CA ALA A 904 -8.54 -49.42 3.17
C ALA A 904 -7.68 -49.44 1.91
N LYS A 905 -8.00 -48.61 0.90
CA LYS A 905 -7.25 -48.55 -0.37
C LYS A 905 -5.80 -48.10 -0.15
N VAL A 906 -5.60 -47.10 0.71
CA VAL A 906 -4.26 -46.60 1.03
C VAL A 906 -3.44 -47.66 1.77
N PHE A 907 -4.06 -48.35 2.72
CA PHE A 907 -3.38 -49.41 3.47
C PHE A 907 -3.05 -50.60 2.56
N SER A 908 -3.92 -50.93 1.59
CA SER A 908 -3.64 -51.92 0.55
C SER A 908 -2.43 -51.56 -0.32
N GLU A 909 -2.29 -50.32 -0.73
CA GLU A 909 -1.11 -49.85 -1.50
C GLU A 909 0.19 -49.97 -0.67
N LEU A 910 0.08 -49.87 0.65
CA LEU A 910 1.20 -49.91 1.59
C LEU A 910 1.48 -51.29 2.18
N ALA A 911 0.82 -52.35 1.71
CA ALA A 911 0.85 -53.72 2.26
C ALA A 911 2.26 -54.29 2.52
N GLY A 912 3.25 -53.90 1.69
CA GLY A 912 4.65 -54.35 1.80
C GLY A 912 5.60 -53.38 2.53
N SER A 913 5.10 -52.27 3.08
CA SER A 913 5.94 -51.23 3.68
C SER A 913 6.05 -51.37 5.21
N ASN A 914 7.22 -51.02 5.76
CA ASN A 914 7.38 -50.88 7.22
C ASN A 914 6.51 -49.77 7.82
N ILE A 915 6.06 -48.82 6.99
CA ILE A 915 5.17 -47.72 7.38
C ILE A 915 3.81 -48.28 7.82
N LEU A 916 3.23 -49.19 7.03
CA LEU A 916 1.94 -49.80 7.35
C LEU A 916 1.92 -50.45 8.73
N GLN A 917 2.98 -51.20 9.08
CA GLN A 917 3.04 -51.89 10.36
C GLN A 917 3.06 -50.90 11.54
N LYS A 918 3.87 -49.84 11.45
CA LYS A 918 3.93 -48.78 12.46
C LYS A 918 2.59 -48.04 12.59
N GLU A 919 1.95 -47.75 11.47
CA GLU A 919 0.66 -47.05 11.44
C GLU A 919 -0.48 -47.91 12.00
N ALA A 920 -0.50 -49.20 11.68
CA ALA A 920 -1.46 -50.15 12.25
C ALA A 920 -1.32 -50.29 13.77
N GLU A 921 -0.10 -50.35 14.30
CA GLU A 921 0.16 -50.40 15.75
C GLU A 921 -0.32 -49.12 16.46
N LYS A 922 -0.02 -47.93 15.91
CA LYS A 922 -0.50 -46.66 16.47
C LYS A 922 -2.03 -46.57 16.46
N LEU A 923 -2.68 -46.96 15.36
CA LEU A 923 -4.14 -46.96 15.26
C LEU A 923 -4.78 -47.86 16.34
N ARG A 924 -4.21 -49.05 16.60
CA ARG A 924 -4.67 -49.92 17.69
C ARG A 924 -4.57 -49.23 19.05
N ASN A 925 -3.45 -48.57 19.35
CA ASN A 925 -3.27 -47.85 20.61
C ASN A 925 -4.32 -46.74 20.80
N TYR A 926 -4.57 -45.93 19.77
CA TYR A 926 -5.60 -44.88 19.83
C TYR A 926 -7.02 -45.44 19.92
N LEU A 927 -7.30 -46.59 19.29
CA LEU A 927 -8.59 -47.27 19.46
C LEU A 927 -8.77 -47.76 20.90
N GLU A 928 -7.74 -48.33 21.53
CA GLU A 928 -7.80 -48.74 22.93
C GLU A 928 -8.01 -47.57 23.89
N GLU A 929 -7.36 -46.44 23.61
CA GLU A 929 -7.59 -45.18 24.35
C GLU A 929 -9.04 -44.72 24.19
N LEU A 930 -9.55 -44.67 22.96
CA LEU A 930 -10.93 -44.29 22.66
C LEU A 930 -11.93 -45.19 23.39
N ILE A 931 -11.73 -46.51 23.34
CA ILE A 931 -12.57 -47.49 24.03
C ILE A 931 -12.57 -47.25 25.54
N SER A 932 -11.40 -46.97 26.13
CA SER A 932 -11.28 -46.70 27.57
C SER A 932 -11.99 -45.39 27.97
N ARG A 933 -12.06 -44.40 27.07
CA ARG A 933 -12.90 -43.20 27.28
C ARG A 933 -14.38 -43.56 27.23
N LEU A 934 -14.80 -44.32 26.20
CA LEU A 934 -16.20 -44.67 25.96
C LEU A 934 -16.82 -45.55 27.06
N THR A 935 -16.01 -46.29 27.83
CA THR A 935 -16.50 -47.06 28.99
C THR A 935 -16.68 -46.22 30.25
N SER A 936 -16.10 -45.02 30.32
CA SER A 936 -16.21 -44.15 31.50
C SER A 936 -17.62 -43.55 31.63
N PRO A 937 -18.13 -43.33 32.86
CA PRO A 937 -19.52 -42.89 33.09
C PRO A 937 -19.99 -41.64 32.33
N PRO A 938 -19.17 -40.57 32.19
CA PRO A 938 -19.59 -39.40 31.42
C PRO A 938 -19.87 -39.71 29.95
N TYR A 939 -19.18 -40.70 29.36
CA TYR A 939 -19.31 -41.06 27.95
C TYR A 939 -20.33 -42.16 27.72
N SER A 940 -20.26 -43.23 28.50
CA SER A 940 -21.15 -44.38 28.42
C SER A 940 -22.57 -44.03 28.88
N GLY A 941 -22.69 -43.03 29.75
CA GLY A 941 -23.94 -42.63 30.38
C GLY A 941 -24.38 -43.56 31.50
N ILE A 942 -23.58 -44.58 31.87
CA ILE A 942 -23.89 -45.56 32.92
C ILE A 942 -22.97 -45.37 34.13
N ILE A 943 -23.51 -45.44 35.34
CA ILE A 943 -22.71 -45.25 36.57
C ILE A 943 -22.00 -46.56 36.92
N VAL A 944 -22.74 -47.67 37.01
CA VAL A 944 -22.23 -48.96 37.49
C VAL A 944 -22.74 -50.11 36.60
N PRO A 945 -21.98 -50.50 35.55
CA PRO A 945 -22.39 -51.55 34.62
C PRO A 945 -22.60 -52.95 35.25
N SER A 946 -22.02 -53.17 36.43
CA SER A 946 -22.15 -54.39 37.24
C SER A 946 -22.02 -54.06 38.72
N LYS A 947 -22.92 -54.60 39.55
CA LYS A 947 -22.87 -54.44 41.02
C LYS A 947 -23.41 -55.68 41.73
N GLU A 948 -22.69 -56.10 42.78
CA GLU A 948 -23.15 -57.15 43.69
C GLU A 948 -23.80 -56.54 44.94
N VAL A 949 -25.04 -56.96 45.22
CA VAL A 949 -25.79 -56.58 46.43
C VAL A 949 -25.58 -57.67 47.48
N VAL A 950 -24.71 -57.38 48.43
CA VAL A 950 -24.25 -58.33 49.47
C VAL A 950 -25.13 -58.39 50.72
N GLU A 951 -26.04 -57.42 50.88
CA GLU A 951 -26.94 -57.32 52.05
C GLU A 951 -28.02 -58.41 52.06
N ILE A 952 -28.22 -59.09 50.93
CA ILE A 952 -29.19 -60.17 50.74
C ILE A 952 -28.46 -61.51 50.75
N LYS A 953 -29.09 -62.54 51.32
CA LYS A 953 -28.56 -63.91 51.33
C LYS A 953 -29.47 -64.85 50.53
N PRO A 954 -29.00 -65.43 49.41
CA PRO A 954 -27.69 -65.24 48.79
C PRO A 954 -27.51 -63.84 48.13
N PRO A 955 -26.26 -63.34 47.98
CA PRO A 955 -26.00 -62.09 47.29
C PRO A 955 -26.55 -62.06 45.86
N VAL A 956 -27.02 -60.89 45.43
CA VAL A 956 -27.61 -60.71 44.09
C VAL A 956 -26.66 -59.86 43.24
N ARG A 957 -26.12 -60.43 42.16
CA ARG A 957 -25.29 -59.68 41.18
C ARG A 957 -26.13 -59.17 40.02
N TRP A 958 -26.15 -57.85 39.84
CA TRP A 958 -26.67 -57.17 38.64
C TRP A 958 -25.55 -56.89 37.64
N GLU A 959 -25.87 -57.04 36.36
CA GLU A 959 -25.01 -56.69 35.24
C GLU A 959 -25.91 -56.26 34.09
N VAL A 960 -25.48 -55.29 33.27
CA VAL A 960 -26.17 -54.94 32.02
C VAL A 960 -26.41 -56.17 31.15
N ASN A 961 -27.60 -56.26 30.53
CA ASN A 961 -28.03 -57.47 29.84
C ASN A 961 -27.05 -57.85 28.72
N ARG A 962 -26.70 -56.88 27.87
CA ARG A 962 -25.72 -57.05 26.80
C ARG A 962 -25.06 -55.73 26.44
N VAL A 963 -23.83 -55.81 25.93
CA VAL A 963 -23.09 -54.70 25.34
C VAL A 963 -22.81 -55.04 23.88
N TYR A 964 -23.50 -54.38 22.97
CA TYR A 964 -23.18 -54.45 21.54
C TYR A 964 -22.10 -53.43 21.22
N THR A 965 -21.02 -53.89 20.62
CA THR A 965 -19.86 -53.08 20.22
C THR A 965 -19.73 -53.16 18.71
N PHE A 966 -19.74 -52.02 18.04
CA PHE A 966 -19.57 -51.93 16.59
C PHE A 966 -18.32 -51.15 16.24
N ILE A 967 -17.51 -51.70 15.33
CA ILE A 967 -16.38 -51.01 14.71
C ILE A 967 -16.77 -50.71 13.26
N ASN A 968 -16.86 -49.43 12.95
CA ASN A 968 -17.29 -48.88 11.68
C ASN A 968 -16.10 -48.28 10.94
N THR A 969 -15.72 -48.85 9.79
CA THR A 969 -14.67 -48.30 8.92
C THR A 969 -14.91 -48.72 7.47
N VAL A 970 -14.63 -47.83 6.52
CA VAL A 970 -14.74 -48.15 5.09
C VAL A 970 -13.69 -49.21 4.73
N GLY A 971 -14.12 -50.26 4.05
CA GLY A 971 -13.30 -51.40 3.68
C GLY A 971 -12.84 -52.22 4.87
N VAL A 972 -13.60 -52.26 5.99
CA VAL A 972 -13.28 -53.11 7.16
C VAL A 972 -13.09 -54.58 6.81
N ASN A 973 -13.68 -55.03 5.69
CA ASN A 973 -13.54 -56.38 5.16
C ASN A 973 -12.38 -56.54 4.17
N SER A 974 -11.60 -55.49 3.90
CA SER A 974 -10.38 -55.61 3.11
C SER A 974 -9.36 -56.53 3.80
N GLU A 975 -8.64 -57.32 2.99
CA GLU A 975 -7.63 -58.29 3.46
C GLU A 975 -6.60 -57.61 4.37
N VAL A 976 -6.08 -56.45 3.95
CA VAL A 976 -5.04 -55.74 4.72
C VAL A 976 -5.55 -55.24 6.07
N LEU A 977 -6.73 -54.61 6.14
CA LEU A 977 -7.27 -54.16 7.42
C LEU A 977 -7.65 -55.34 8.33
N ARG A 978 -8.23 -56.42 7.77
CA ARG A 978 -8.56 -57.65 8.50
C ARG A 978 -7.34 -58.36 9.04
N GLU A 979 -6.22 -58.39 8.33
CA GLU A 979 -5.01 -59.07 8.80
C GLU A 979 -4.22 -58.22 9.81
N LYS A 980 -4.04 -56.93 9.51
CA LYS A 980 -3.13 -56.05 10.26
C LYS A 980 -3.79 -55.35 11.44
N ILE A 981 -5.06 -54.96 11.36
CA ILE A 981 -5.74 -54.18 12.42
C ILE A 981 -6.87 -54.98 13.07
N PHE A 982 -7.85 -55.44 12.29
CA PHE A 982 -9.11 -56.03 12.78
C PHE A 982 -9.12 -57.57 12.66
N ASN A 983 -8.02 -58.20 13.02
CA ASN A 983 -7.90 -59.65 12.96
C ASN A 983 -8.75 -60.33 14.04
N LYS A 984 -8.94 -61.65 13.93
CA LYS A 984 -9.77 -62.42 14.85
C LYS A 984 -9.31 -62.26 16.32
N ASN A 985 -7.99 -62.20 16.54
CA ASN A 985 -7.42 -61.99 17.85
C ASN A 985 -7.85 -60.65 18.46
N PHE A 986 -7.90 -59.58 17.66
CA PHE A 986 -8.33 -58.26 18.10
C PHE A 986 -9.79 -58.24 18.57
N GLN A 987 -10.70 -58.94 17.87
CA GLN A 987 -12.11 -59.03 18.28
C GLN A 987 -12.26 -59.70 19.66
N GLU A 988 -11.54 -60.79 19.89
CA GLU A 988 -11.56 -61.54 21.16
C GLU A 988 -10.84 -60.77 22.28
N GLU A 989 -9.76 -60.05 21.97
CA GLU A 989 -9.02 -59.18 22.88
C GLU A 989 -9.88 -58.00 23.34
N LEU A 990 -10.56 -57.34 22.40
CA LEU A 990 -11.45 -56.24 22.69
C LEU A 990 -12.65 -56.67 23.54
N SER A 991 -13.28 -57.81 23.20
CA SER A 991 -14.38 -58.36 24.00
C SER A 991 -13.94 -58.66 25.44
N ARG A 992 -12.74 -59.23 25.63
CA ARG A 992 -12.14 -59.47 26.95
C ARG A 992 -11.80 -58.18 27.70
N LYS A 993 -11.22 -57.19 27.01
CA LYS A 993 -10.91 -55.88 27.58
C LYS A 993 -12.17 -55.17 28.05
N LEU A 994 -13.20 -55.08 27.21
CA LEU A 994 -14.48 -54.47 27.58
C LEU A 994 -15.16 -55.20 28.75
N SER A 995 -15.14 -56.54 28.75
CA SER A 995 -15.71 -57.31 29.87
C SER A 995 -15.01 -57.00 31.19
N ARG A 996 -13.67 -56.85 31.16
CA ARG A 996 -12.86 -56.47 32.33
C ARG A 996 -13.09 -55.01 32.74
N ASP A 997 -13.05 -54.09 31.78
CA ASP A 997 -13.14 -52.65 32.04
C ASP A 997 -14.54 -52.27 32.56
N LEU A 998 -15.58 -53.05 32.23
CA LEU A 998 -16.96 -52.89 32.72
C LEU A 998 -17.31 -53.81 33.91
N ASP A 999 -16.39 -54.67 34.36
CA ASP A 999 -16.62 -55.71 35.39
C ASP A 999 -17.87 -56.58 35.14
N ILE A 1000 -18.08 -57.02 33.89
CA ILE A 1000 -19.21 -57.88 33.51
C ILE A 1000 -18.75 -59.29 33.15
N SER A 1001 -19.61 -60.26 33.44
CA SER A 1001 -19.39 -61.66 33.05
C SER A 1001 -19.27 -61.79 31.52
N PRO A 1002 -18.31 -62.59 31.00
CA PRO A 1002 -18.07 -62.71 29.56
C PRO A 1002 -19.24 -63.38 28.81
N MET A 1003 -20.02 -64.21 29.51
CA MET A 1003 -21.19 -64.91 28.98
C MET A 1003 -22.44 -64.52 29.76
N THR A 1004 -23.56 -64.49 29.06
CA THR A 1004 -24.91 -64.41 29.63
C THR A 1004 -25.32 -65.77 30.21
N GLY A 1005 -26.36 -65.80 31.05
CA GLY A 1005 -26.94 -67.05 31.57
C GLY A 1005 -27.45 -68.00 30.48
N ALA A 1006 -27.71 -67.50 29.27
CA ALA A 1006 -28.10 -68.28 28.09
C ALA A 1006 -26.91 -68.76 27.23
N GLY A 1007 -25.66 -68.57 27.70
CA GLY A 1007 -24.45 -69.01 27.00
C GLY A 1007 -24.02 -68.14 25.81
N MET A 1008 -24.63 -66.96 25.63
CA MET A 1008 -24.22 -65.99 24.60
C MET A 1008 -23.17 -65.01 25.14
N PRO A 1009 -22.23 -64.50 24.31
CA PRO A 1009 -21.31 -63.45 24.73
C PRO A 1009 -22.04 -62.19 25.20
N ARG A 1010 -21.72 -61.71 26.40
CA ARG A 1010 -22.31 -60.47 26.93
C ARG A 1010 -21.77 -59.23 26.23
N VAL A 1011 -20.50 -59.26 25.80
CA VAL A 1011 -19.90 -58.27 24.90
C VAL A 1011 -19.81 -58.85 23.50
N ALA A 1012 -20.66 -58.37 22.59
CA ALA A 1012 -20.63 -58.76 21.17
C ALA A 1012 -19.91 -57.68 20.36
N VAL A 1013 -18.77 -58.00 19.76
CA VAL A 1013 -18.02 -57.09 18.89
C VAL A 1013 -18.29 -57.45 17.43
N ASP A 1014 -18.73 -56.48 16.63
CA ASP A 1014 -19.05 -56.65 15.22
C ASP A 1014 -18.43 -55.54 14.35
N TYR A 1015 -18.09 -55.89 13.12
CA TYR A 1015 -17.48 -54.96 12.15
C TYR A 1015 -18.51 -54.52 11.11
N GLN A 1016 -18.56 -53.23 10.80
CA GLN A 1016 -19.48 -52.64 9.83
C GLN A 1016 -18.71 -51.84 8.77
N ASP A 1017 -19.00 -52.12 7.50
CA ASP A 1017 -18.37 -51.45 6.36
C ASP A 1017 -19.11 -50.13 6.01
N ILE A 1018 -19.30 -49.29 7.02
CA ILE A 1018 -20.10 -48.06 6.94
C ILE A 1018 -19.42 -47.00 7.81
N SER A 1019 -18.83 -45.97 7.20
CA SER A 1019 -18.22 -44.82 7.89
C SER A 1019 -17.77 -43.72 6.92
N GLY A 1020 -17.22 -42.64 7.45
CA GLY A 1020 -16.42 -41.70 6.66
C GLY A 1020 -15.15 -42.36 6.07
N PRO A 1021 -14.60 -41.84 4.97
CA PRO A 1021 -13.49 -42.47 4.24
C PRO A 1021 -12.20 -42.62 5.06
N TRP A 1022 -12.07 -41.85 6.13
CA TRP A 1022 -10.90 -41.79 7.01
C TRP A 1022 -11.25 -42.04 8.48
N ASP A 1023 -12.49 -42.45 8.76
CA ASP A 1023 -12.98 -42.61 10.12
C ASP A 1023 -12.96 -44.09 10.52
N ILE A 1024 -12.48 -44.36 11.72
CA ILE A 1024 -12.74 -45.61 12.45
C ILE A 1024 -13.60 -45.24 13.63
N ALA A 1025 -14.90 -45.54 13.56
CA ALA A 1025 -15.82 -45.26 14.66
C ALA A 1025 -16.05 -46.51 15.51
N VAL A 1026 -16.12 -46.32 16.82
CA VAL A 1026 -16.47 -47.36 17.80
C VAL A 1026 -17.79 -46.95 18.44
N THR A 1027 -18.80 -47.82 18.41
CA THR A 1027 -20.09 -47.60 19.09
C THR A 1027 -20.29 -48.66 20.16
N LEU A 1028 -20.68 -48.23 21.37
CA LEU A 1028 -21.10 -49.11 22.47
C LEU A 1028 -22.59 -48.89 22.75
N ILE A 1029 -23.34 -49.99 22.84
CA ILE A 1029 -24.78 -49.99 23.16
C ILE A 1029 -25.00 -50.91 24.36
N PHE A 1030 -25.43 -50.33 25.47
CA PHE A 1030 -25.74 -51.01 26.72
C PHE A 1030 -27.24 -51.25 26.81
N THR A 1031 -27.65 -52.51 26.97
CA THR A 1031 -29.07 -52.88 27.08
C THR A 1031 -29.47 -53.16 28.52
N GLY A 1032 -30.71 -52.83 28.85
CA GLY A 1032 -31.30 -53.16 30.13
C GLY A 1032 -31.02 -52.18 31.26
N VAL A 1033 -30.77 -50.91 30.96
CA VAL A 1033 -30.40 -49.91 31.96
C VAL A 1033 -31.66 -49.36 32.64
N PHE A 1034 -31.62 -49.21 33.96
CA PHE A 1034 -32.69 -48.60 34.76
C PHE A 1034 -32.35 -47.16 35.16
N LEU A 1035 -33.35 -46.38 35.57
CA LEU A 1035 -33.24 -44.93 35.75
C LEU A 1035 -32.11 -44.50 36.70
N GLU A 1036 -31.96 -45.19 37.84
CA GLU A 1036 -30.96 -44.85 38.86
C GLU A 1036 -29.51 -45.01 38.39
N ASP A 1037 -29.28 -45.83 37.37
CA ASP A 1037 -27.93 -46.12 36.85
C ASP A 1037 -27.52 -45.21 35.70
N ILE A 1038 -28.40 -44.28 35.29
CA ILE A 1038 -28.09 -43.28 34.26
C ILE A 1038 -27.28 -42.14 34.88
N TYR A 1039 -26.08 -41.91 34.34
CA TYR A 1039 -25.17 -40.86 34.76
C TYR A 1039 -25.83 -39.48 34.70
N GLY A 1040 -25.75 -38.74 35.81
CA GLY A 1040 -26.26 -37.38 35.93
C GLY A 1040 -27.70 -37.24 36.40
N VAL A 1041 -28.53 -38.31 36.35
CA VAL A 1041 -29.95 -38.23 36.76
C VAL A 1041 -30.09 -37.92 38.25
N PHE A 1042 -29.58 -38.82 39.11
CA PHE A 1042 -29.63 -38.65 40.57
C PHE A 1042 -28.27 -38.32 41.22
N SER A 1043 -27.19 -38.30 40.43
CA SER A 1043 -25.76 -38.16 40.79
C SER A 1043 -25.42 -38.17 42.29
N ARG A 1044 -24.75 -39.27 42.71
CA ARG A 1044 -23.96 -39.40 43.93
C ARG A 1044 -22.49 -39.14 43.58
N THR A 1045 -21.88 -38.10 44.13
CA THR A 1045 -20.43 -38.09 44.39
C THR A 1045 -20.21 -37.89 45.88
N SER A 1046 -19.82 -38.97 46.55
CA SER A 1046 -19.21 -38.91 47.87
C SER A 1046 -17.97 -38.02 47.83
N ALA A 1047 -18.00 -36.93 48.60
CA ALA A 1047 -16.90 -36.43 49.43
C ALA A 1047 -15.65 -35.78 48.81
N SER A 1048 -15.49 -35.52 47.50
CA SER A 1048 -14.23 -34.89 47.05
C SER A 1048 -14.21 -33.98 45.82
N ILE A 1049 -15.26 -33.19 45.54
CA ILE A 1049 -15.14 -31.94 44.76
C ILE A 1049 -16.09 -30.89 45.38
N GLY A 1050 -15.54 -29.80 45.89
CA GLY A 1050 -16.20 -28.86 46.82
C GLY A 1050 -17.18 -27.85 46.21
N SER A 1051 -18.23 -28.29 45.53
CA SER A 1051 -19.40 -27.46 45.20
C SER A 1051 -20.63 -28.34 45.00
N ASP A 1052 -21.82 -27.85 45.38
CA ASP A 1052 -23.14 -28.53 45.44
C ASP A 1052 -23.38 -29.68 44.44
N PRO A 1053 -24.16 -30.73 44.82
CA PRO A 1053 -24.44 -31.85 43.93
C PRO A 1053 -25.18 -31.40 42.66
N ILE A 1054 -24.48 -31.36 41.53
CA ILE A 1054 -25.05 -31.04 40.21
C ILE A 1054 -25.68 -32.33 39.64
N SER A 1055 -26.99 -32.48 39.77
CA SER A 1055 -27.78 -33.55 39.13
C SER A 1055 -29.04 -33.01 38.47
N TYR A 1056 -29.65 -33.81 37.57
CA TYR A 1056 -30.93 -33.46 36.96
C TYR A 1056 -32.03 -33.36 38.01
N TYR A 1057 -32.08 -34.34 38.93
CA TYR A 1057 -33.03 -34.35 40.04
C TYR A 1057 -32.86 -33.15 40.98
N ALA A 1058 -31.63 -32.80 41.37
CA ALA A 1058 -31.37 -31.65 42.23
C ALA A 1058 -31.83 -30.34 41.57
N SER A 1059 -31.62 -30.21 40.25
CA SER A 1059 -32.09 -29.05 39.48
C SER A 1059 -33.62 -28.97 39.44
N TYR A 1060 -34.30 -30.11 39.28
CA TYR A 1060 -35.76 -30.17 39.38
C TYR A 1060 -36.27 -29.77 40.78
N LEU A 1061 -35.65 -30.26 41.86
CA LEU A 1061 -36.00 -29.87 43.23
C LEU A 1061 -35.83 -28.37 43.47
N ASN A 1062 -34.81 -27.74 42.89
CA ASN A 1062 -34.65 -26.29 42.97
C ASN A 1062 -35.79 -25.55 42.28
N LYS A 1063 -36.20 -25.98 41.07
CA LYS A 1063 -37.37 -25.41 40.37
C LYS A 1063 -38.68 -25.63 41.12
N LYS A 1064 -38.84 -26.79 41.75
CA LYS A 1064 -39.99 -27.09 42.61
C LYS A 1064 -40.11 -26.13 43.80
N LYS A 1065 -39.00 -25.77 44.44
CA LYS A 1065 -38.99 -24.81 45.57
C LYS A 1065 -39.43 -23.39 45.18
N GLU A 1066 -39.34 -23.03 43.90
CA GLU A 1066 -39.82 -21.73 43.38
C GLU A 1066 -41.37 -21.66 43.31
N GLY A 1067 -42.06 -22.80 43.47
CA GLY A 1067 -43.52 -22.89 43.51
C GLY A 1067 -44.14 -23.53 42.27
N LEU A 1068 -45.45 -23.80 42.33
CA LEU A 1068 -46.21 -24.51 41.30
C LEU A 1068 -46.10 -23.85 39.92
N ASN A 1069 -46.08 -22.51 39.87
CA ASN A 1069 -45.92 -21.73 38.65
C ASN A 1069 -44.53 -21.85 38.00
N SER A 1070 -43.52 -22.42 38.67
CA SER A 1070 -42.22 -22.76 38.05
C SER A 1070 -42.15 -24.25 37.70
N GLU A 1071 -42.67 -25.11 38.57
CA GLU A 1071 -42.65 -26.57 38.44
C GLU A 1071 -43.46 -27.09 37.26
N ILE A 1072 -44.71 -26.62 37.09
CA ILE A 1072 -45.66 -27.15 36.10
C ILE A 1072 -45.11 -27.08 34.66
N PHE A 1073 -44.25 -26.10 34.37
CA PHE A 1073 -43.67 -25.90 33.04
C PHE A 1073 -42.65 -26.97 32.62
N HIS A 1074 -42.27 -27.87 33.54
CA HIS A 1074 -41.37 -29.00 33.29
C HIS A 1074 -42.12 -30.31 33.00
N HIS A 1075 -43.43 -30.39 33.24
CA HIS A 1075 -44.23 -31.60 33.05
C HIS A 1075 -45.02 -31.54 31.75
N VAL A 1076 -45.27 -32.69 31.12
CA VAL A 1076 -46.11 -32.79 29.92
C VAL A 1076 -46.94 -34.06 29.86
N TYR A 1077 -46.55 -35.15 30.51
CA TYR A 1077 -47.35 -36.36 30.53
C TYR A 1077 -48.63 -36.13 31.35
N LYS A 1078 -49.78 -36.34 30.71
CA LYS A 1078 -51.13 -36.24 31.30
C LYS A 1078 -51.50 -34.86 31.84
N LEU A 1079 -50.71 -33.85 31.52
CA LEU A 1079 -50.99 -32.46 31.85
C LEU A 1079 -52.34 -32.03 31.25
N GLU A 1080 -52.67 -32.50 30.04
CA GLU A 1080 -53.98 -32.32 29.38
C GLU A 1080 -55.18 -32.91 30.13
N ASP A 1081 -54.92 -33.88 31.01
CA ASP A 1081 -55.91 -34.54 31.88
C ASP A 1081 -55.94 -33.92 33.29
N GLY A 1082 -55.18 -32.84 33.54
CA GLY A 1082 -55.19 -32.11 34.81
C GLY A 1082 -54.32 -32.72 35.91
N TRP A 1083 -53.39 -33.61 35.57
CA TRP A 1083 -52.46 -34.20 36.54
C TRP A 1083 -51.08 -34.47 35.91
N TYR A 1084 -50.06 -34.65 36.75
CA TYR A 1084 -48.72 -35.07 36.32
C TYR A 1084 -48.15 -36.09 37.32
N ILE A 1085 -46.97 -36.64 37.01
CA ILE A 1085 -46.27 -37.57 37.91
C ILE A 1085 -45.01 -36.96 38.49
N GLU A 1086 -44.71 -37.34 39.73
CA GLU A 1086 -43.43 -37.04 40.36
C GLU A 1086 -42.68 -38.32 40.72
N ARG A 1087 -41.40 -38.35 40.36
CA ARG A 1087 -40.51 -39.48 40.64
C ARG A 1087 -39.59 -39.18 41.82
N LYS A 1088 -39.70 -39.98 42.88
CA LYS A 1088 -38.81 -39.96 44.06
C LYS A 1088 -37.59 -40.85 43.83
N PRO A 1089 -36.41 -40.59 44.40
CA PRO A 1089 -35.23 -41.44 44.18
C PRO A 1089 -35.37 -42.81 44.87
N ILE A 1090 -34.92 -43.88 44.20
CA ILE A 1090 -34.75 -45.22 44.78
C ILE A 1090 -33.28 -45.46 45.11
N LYS A 1091 -32.98 -46.25 46.15
CA LYS A 1091 -31.59 -46.67 46.40
C LYS A 1091 -31.17 -47.64 45.30
N ILE A 1092 -29.94 -47.48 44.80
CA ILE A 1092 -29.42 -48.33 43.71
C ILE A 1092 -29.52 -49.83 44.03
N GLU A 1093 -29.38 -50.23 45.31
CA GLU A 1093 -29.53 -51.61 45.77
C GLU A 1093 -30.97 -52.13 45.55
N ASP A 1094 -31.98 -51.33 45.89
CA ASP A 1094 -33.40 -51.69 45.71
C ASP A 1094 -33.77 -51.69 44.21
N ALA A 1095 -33.27 -50.71 43.45
CA ALA A 1095 -33.42 -50.64 42.00
C ALA A 1095 -32.84 -51.87 41.29
N ILE A 1096 -31.73 -52.43 41.79
CA ILE A 1096 -31.15 -53.68 41.30
C ILE A 1096 -32.09 -54.88 41.52
N LEU A 1097 -32.81 -54.93 42.65
CA LEU A 1097 -33.77 -55.99 42.91
C LEU A 1097 -34.97 -55.91 41.98
N LEU A 1098 -35.49 -54.70 41.75
CA LEU A 1098 -36.52 -54.44 40.75
C LEU A 1098 -36.03 -54.84 39.35
N ALA A 1099 -34.78 -54.53 39.02
CA ALA A 1099 -34.17 -54.91 37.74
C ALA A 1099 -34.04 -56.43 37.56
N LYS A 1100 -33.92 -57.21 38.63
CA LYS A 1100 -33.88 -58.68 38.58
C LYS A 1100 -35.26 -59.33 38.56
N GLU A 1101 -36.30 -58.61 38.98
CA GLU A 1101 -37.66 -59.09 38.95
C GLU A 1101 -38.14 -59.20 37.49
N THR A 1102 -38.69 -60.36 37.14
CA THR A 1102 -39.16 -60.65 35.78
C THR A 1102 -40.68 -60.42 35.66
N ASN A 1103 -41.39 -60.35 36.78
CA ASN A 1103 -42.81 -60.06 36.82
C ASN A 1103 -43.08 -58.55 36.82
N ILE A 1104 -43.53 -58.03 35.67
CA ILE A 1104 -43.85 -56.60 35.50
C ILE A 1104 -44.91 -56.07 36.46
N GLU A 1105 -45.92 -56.86 36.83
CA GLU A 1105 -46.97 -56.42 37.76
C GLU A 1105 -46.43 -56.18 39.15
N LYS A 1106 -45.47 -57.00 39.59
CA LYS A 1106 -44.80 -56.81 40.87
C LYS A 1106 -43.91 -55.56 40.86
N VAL A 1107 -43.17 -55.36 39.78
CA VAL A 1107 -42.39 -54.12 39.59
C VAL A 1107 -43.31 -52.89 39.62
N ARG A 1108 -44.47 -52.94 38.96
CA ARG A 1108 -45.46 -51.85 38.97
C ARG A 1108 -45.97 -51.56 40.38
N GLU A 1109 -46.30 -52.59 41.14
CA GLU A 1109 -46.81 -52.43 42.51
C GLU A 1109 -45.76 -51.78 43.41
N GLU A 1110 -44.52 -52.25 43.39
CA GLU A 1110 -43.42 -51.69 44.19
C GLU A 1110 -43.07 -50.25 43.76
N MET A 1111 -43.22 -49.94 42.47
CA MET A 1111 -42.97 -48.59 41.94
C MET A 1111 -44.00 -47.54 42.38
N LYS A 1112 -45.19 -47.93 42.86
CA LYS A 1112 -46.21 -46.98 43.36
C LYS A 1112 -45.72 -46.17 44.57
N GLU A 1113 -44.79 -46.69 45.35
CA GLU A 1113 -44.21 -45.96 46.49
C GLU A 1113 -43.29 -44.80 46.04
N TYR A 1114 -42.74 -44.90 44.83
CA TYR A 1114 -41.74 -43.98 44.29
C TYR A 1114 -42.27 -43.07 43.18
N VAL A 1115 -43.48 -43.33 42.68
CA VAL A 1115 -44.17 -42.48 41.71
C VAL A 1115 -45.45 -41.93 42.32
N GLU A 1116 -45.49 -40.62 42.50
CA GLU A 1116 -46.65 -39.91 43.02
C GLU A 1116 -47.45 -39.27 41.88
N LYS A 1117 -48.77 -39.44 41.87
CA LYS A 1117 -49.66 -38.71 40.96
C LYS A 1117 -50.09 -37.42 41.64
N VAL A 1118 -49.79 -36.28 41.01
CA VAL A 1118 -50.13 -34.96 41.52
C VAL A 1118 -51.26 -34.38 40.68
N SER A 1119 -52.42 -34.15 41.32
CA SER A 1119 -53.55 -33.46 40.67
C SER A 1119 -53.33 -31.96 40.69
N ILE A 1120 -53.58 -31.33 39.54
CA ILE A 1120 -53.54 -29.88 39.33
C ILE A 1120 -54.94 -29.29 39.61
N ILE A 1121 -55.97 -30.09 39.38
CA ILE A 1121 -57.37 -29.76 39.66
C ILE A 1121 -57.66 -30.19 41.11
N GLN A 1122 -58.09 -29.25 41.96
CA GLN A 1122 -58.62 -29.62 43.28
C GLN A 1122 -59.93 -30.37 43.07
N GLU A 1123 -59.97 -31.65 43.43
CA GLU A 1123 -61.24 -32.37 43.55
C GLU A 1123 -62.14 -31.60 44.51
N GLY A 1124 -63.22 -31.02 43.97
CA GLY A 1124 -64.31 -30.50 44.77
C GLY A 1124 -64.79 -31.63 45.67
N ARG A 1125 -64.75 -31.39 46.98
CA ARG A 1125 -65.29 -32.28 48.01
C ARG A 1125 -66.59 -32.92 47.54
N GLU A 1126 -66.59 -34.25 47.42
CA GLU A 1126 -67.82 -35.03 47.50
C GLU A 1126 -68.56 -34.63 48.77
N GLY A 1127 -69.71 -33.98 48.58
CA GLY A 1127 -70.46 -33.34 49.64
C GLY A 1127 -71.93 -33.21 49.26
N GLY A 1128 -72.56 -34.36 48.96
CA GLY A 1128 -74.00 -34.58 49.10
C GLY A 1128 -74.91 -33.99 48.02
N THR A 1129 -75.60 -34.84 47.29
CA THR A 1129 -77.01 -35.15 47.59
C THR A 1129 -77.45 -36.38 46.80
N GLU A 1130 -78.05 -37.34 47.51
CA GLU A 1130 -79.02 -38.26 46.92
C GLU A 1130 -80.07 -37.47 46.13
N GLN A 1131 -80.24 -37.81 44.85
CA GLN A 1131 -81.54 -38.13 44.26
C GLN A 1131 -81.37 -38.90 42.95
#